data_AF-A0A7W3NHC5-F1
#
_entry.id   AF-A0A7W3NHC5-F1
#
_cell.length_a   1.000
_cell.length_b   1.000
_cell.length_c   1.000
_cell.angle_alpha   90.00
_cell.angle_beta   90.00
_cell.angle_gamma   90.00
#
_symmetry.space_group_name_H-M   'P 1'
#
loop_
_entity.id
_entity.type
_entity.pdbx_description
1 polymer ?
#
loop_
_entity_poly.entity_id
_entity_poly.type
_entity_poly.pdbx_seq_one_letter_code
_entity_poly.pdbx_strand_id
1 'polypeptide(L)'
;MAIYHLSMQIISRSKGQSAVAAAAYRSGEKLHDERTDEQKFYTRNVQPETMILTPSNAPEWMKDRNRLWNEVEKVEKRKDSQLARELNIALPIELNHDQQKELIQTFTQSEFVQKGMIADIAIHRDDANNPHAHIMLTMRNLSEDGFGKKNRDWNADFANTKENNLGYVKNSEGCLSIREQWANYANKALEQAQSNERITHLSHEKRGLEILPMVHLGHVAHDMEKKGKKTDRGQINRERQDYNKAVVNLQAYRRQKEDHLKKMKEKEKQFSFSTDIEKTYIQKAASLIGQKVINLEDITARHEELRKMSDRHDPIERHFHAQQQQFLNVSNYYDRVSDLEREIKQNEEKVEELKKALNPFKLKENNMMKRRHLDKISDLESNKESYESSIQKHKESLRFSTKEEFYQRYQEFTQKKENRLNQITYEKKQIQVETRVLLQAEEAIKQAKIREISSYYPDLKTAGKYLTYSNALRLEQYHNTAQQNQFRLSNIKQNLDANQKKLDEFKKHQKMVHIEKEHVSTMSKEVEKLRSVEKKLDELDRSPGEKAKRLVSKKTRQDYEELQIEAKYGLENLKELGYKGQQDLHQQQSRMNTMEKTVVPWLEKEIKTHESNINALDTVFNAIQQATQQATRSQEQAQQRHQLKRMRSTNINRSRNQGPDFSR
;
A
#
# COMPACT_ATOMS: atom_id res chain seq x y z
N MET A 1 -21.29 -25.59 -8.82
CA MET A 1 -20.08 -25.19 -9.53
C MET A 1 -20.42 -25.12 -11.00
N ALA A 2 -20.25 -23.94 -11.59
CA ALA A 2 -20.57 -23.69 -12.97
C ALA A 2 -19.78 -24.63 -13.87
N ILE A 3 -20.47 -25.28 -14.81
CA ILE A 3 -19.86 -26.19 -15.78
C ILE A 3 -19.92 -25.60 -17.18
N TYR A 4 -18.88 -25.84 -17.97
CA TYR A 4 -18.90 -25.52 -19.39
C TYR A 4 -19.41 -26.74 -20.17
N HIS A 5 -20.59 -26.62 -20.80
CA HIS A 5 -21.03 -27.52 -21.86
C HIS A 5 -21.70 -26.73 -22.98
N LEU A 6 -21.24 -26.97 -24.21
CA LEU A 6 -21.91 -26.57 -25.43
C LEU A 6 -21.66 -27.68 -26.45
N SER A 7 -22.71 -28.23 -27.04
CA SER A 7 -22.61 -29.16 -28.15
C SER A 7 -23.55 -28.73 -29.28
N MET A 8 -23.16 -29.07 -30.51
CA MET A 8 -23.85 -28.66 -31.73
C MET A 8 -24.12 -29.88 -32.61
N GLN A 9 -25.33 -30.00 -33.15
CA GLN A 9 -25.71 -31.09 -34.05
C GLN A 9 -26.65 -30.65 -35.19
N ILE A 10 -26.69 -31.43 -36.29
CA ILE A 10 -27.67 -31.26 -37.38
C ILE A 10 -28.83 -32.21 -37.13
N ILE A 11 -30.04 -31.68 -37.22
CA ILE A 11 -31.25 -32.48 -37.39
C ILE A 11 -31.40 -32.73 -38.89
N SER A 12 -31.20 -33.98 -39.33
CA SER A 12 -31.20 -34.37 -40.75
C SER A 12 -32.13 -35.54 -41.02
N ARG A 13 -32.83 -35.43 -42.16
CA ARG A 13 -33.74 -36.46 -42.65
C ARG A 13 -33.02 -37.78 -42.97
N SER A 14 -31.76 -37.72 -43.43
CA SER A 14 -30.95 -38.91 -43.72
C SER A 14 -30.70 -39.80 -42.49
N LYS A 15 -30.78 -39.23 -41.29
CA LYS A 15 -30.65 -39.95 -40.00
C LYS A 15 -31.99 -40.43 -39.45
N GLY A 16 -33.07 -40.34 -40.24
CA GLY A 16 -34.44 -40.64 -39.80
C GLY A 16 -35.04 -39.59 -38.87
N GLN A 17 -34.47 -38.38 -38.81
CA GLN A 17 -34.95 -37.33 -37.90
C GLN A 17 -36.01 -36.45 -38.57
N SER A 18 -36.93 -35.90 -37.76
CA SER A 18 -37.93 -34.90 -38.16
C SER A 18 -37.74 -33.63 -37.33
N ALA A 19 -37.87 -32.45 -37.95
CA ALA A 19 -37.80 -31.17 -37.26
C ALA A 19 -38.99 -30.99 -36.32
N VAL A 20 -40.20 -31.41 -36.73
CA VAL A 20 -41.41 -31.35 -35.89
C VAL A 20 -41.27 -32.29 -34.70
N ALA A 21 -40.80 -33.52 -34.91
CA ALA A 21 -40.54 -34.46 -33.82
C ALA A 21 -39.46 -33.95 -32.86
N ALA A 22 -38.44 -33.30 -33.40
CA ALA A 22 -37.38 -32.71 -32.59
C ALA A 22 -37.91 -31.56 -31.73
N ALA A 23 -38.65 -30.63 -32.31
CA ALA A 23 -39.25 -29.50 -31.63
C ALA A 23 -40.20 -29.98 -30.51
N ALA A 24 -41.10 -30.92 -30.81
CA ALA A 24 -42.03 -31.51 -29.84
C ALA A 24 -41.29 -32.18 -28.66
N TYR A 25 -40.21 -32.92 -28.95
CA TYR A 25 -39.42 -33.56 -27.90
C TYR A 25 -38.79 -32.55 -26.95
N ARG A 26 -38.34 -31.39 -27.45
CA ARG A 26 -37.61 -30.37 -26.68
C ARG A 26 -38.56 -29.42 -25.96
N SER A 27 -39.66 -29.00 -26.60
CA SER A 27 -40.64 -28.11 -25.97
C SER A 27 -41.56 -28.83 -24.99
N GLY A 28 -41.77 -30.14 -25.16
CA GLY A 28 -42.81 -30.87 -24.44
C GLY A 28 -44.23 -30.61 -24.99
N GLU A 29 -44.35 -29.88 -26.10
CA GLU A 29 -45.63 -29.60 -26.75
C GLU A 29 -46.06 -30.75 -27.67
N LYS A 30 -47.38 -30.89 -27.84
CA LYS A 30 -47.96 -31.81 -28.81
C LYS A 30 -48.01 -31.14 -30.18
N LEU A 31 -47.19 -31.62 -31.12
CA LEU A 31 -47.09 -31.06 -32.46
C LEU A 31 -47.50 -32.09 -33.52
N HIS A 32 -48.24 -31.65 -34.53
CA HIS A 32 -48.64 -32.46 -35.68
C HIS A 32 -47.61 -32.35 -36.81
N ASP A 33 -47.07 -33.46 -37.29
CA ASP A 33 -46.14 -33.53 -38.41
C ASP A 33 -46.92 -33.83 -39.70
N GLU A 34 -47.19 -32.80 -40.49
CA GLU A 34 -48.02 -32.88 -41.71
C GLU A 34 -47.42 -33.78 -42.79
N ARG A 35 -46.10 -34.06 -42.74
CA ARG A 35 -45.43 -34.93 -43.72
C ARG A 35 -45.67 -36.40 -43.41
N THR A 36 -45.81 -36.76 -42.13
CA THR A 36 -46.03 -38.13 -41.67
C THR A 36 -47.45 -38.39 -41.21
N ASP A 37 -48.27 -37.34 -41.10
CA ASP A 37 -49.61 -37.36 -40.51
C ASP A 37 -49.62 -37.87 -39.06
N GLU A 38 -48.50 -37.73 -38.35
CA GLU A 38 -48.33 -38.23 -36.99
C GLU A 38 -48.42 -37.10 -35.96
N GLN A 39 -48.99 -37.41 -34.80
CA GLN A 39 -48.94 -36.55 -33.61
C GLN A 39 -47.66 -36.86 -32.81
N LYS A 40 -46.75 -35.90 -32.74
CA LYS A 40 -45.51 -35.98 -31.97
C LYS A 40 -45.74 -35.41 -30.58
N PHE A 41 -45.72 -36.26 -29.56
CA PHE A 41 -45.86 -35.85 -28.17
C PHE A 41 -45.03 -36.75 -27.27
N TYR A 42 -44.26 -36.14 -26.36
CA TYR A 42 -43.34 -36.83 -25.46
C TYR A 42 -43.58 -36.35 -24.04
N THR A 43 -44.11 -37.21 -23.19
CA THR A 43 -44.45 -36.87 -21.80
C THR A 43 -43.21 -36.53 -21.00
N ARG A 44 -43.30 -35.49 -20.16
CA ARG A 44 -42.22 -35.02 -19.28
C ARG A 44 -42.75 -34.81 -17.86
N ASN A 45 -41.92 -35.14 -16.87
CA ASN A 45 -42.23 -34.90 -15.46
C ASN A 45 -42.05 -33.43 -15.06
N VAL A 46 -41.09 -32.75 -15.68
CA VAL A 46 -40.84 -31.31 -15.51
C VAL A 46 -40.99 -30.67 -16.88
N GLN A 47 -41.91 -29.71 -16.99
CA GLN A 47 -42.15 -29.05 -18.27
C GLN A 47 -41.06 -28.02 -18.59
N PRO A 48 -40.51 -28.03 -19.81
CA PRO A 48 -39.53 -27.03 -20.24
C PRO A 48 -40.11 -25.62 -20.29
N GLU A 49 -39.26 -24.62 -20.03
CA GLU A 49 -39.59 -23.23 -20.36
C GLU A 49 -39.20 -22.95 -21.81
N THR A 50 -40.13 -22.49 -22.64
CA THR A 50 -39.93 -22.39 -24.09
C THR A 50 -40.16 -20.99 -24.65
N MET A 51 -39.47 -20.65 -25.73
CA MET A 51 -39.68 -19.39 -26.47
C MET A 51 -39.17 -19.51 -27.91
N ILE A 52 -39.75 -18.73 -28.82
CA ILE A 52 -39.24 -18.59 -30.19
C ILE A 52 -38.79 -17.15 -30.39
N LEU A 53 -37.53 -16.97 -30.74
CA LEU A 53 -36.95 -15.68 -31.10
C LEU A 53 -36.86 -15.56 -32.62
N THR A 54 -37.43 -14.50 -33.15
CA THR A 54 -37.49 -14.25 -34.60
C THR A 54 -36.79 -12.94 -34.96
N PRO A 55 -36.14 -12.86 -36.14
CA PRO A 55 -35.68 -11.58 -36.69
C PRO A 55 -36.84 -10.59 -36.87
N SER A 56 -36.55 -9.29 -36.91
CA SER A 56 -37.58 -8.24 -37.05
C SER A 56 -38.39 -8.33 -38.36
N ASN A 57 -37.81 -8.93 -39.41
CA ASN A 57 -38.44 -9.13 -40.71
C ASN A 57 -39.16 -10.48 -40.86
N ALA A 58 -39.34 -11.24 -39.77
CA ALA A 58 -40.04 -12.52 -39.81
C ALA A 58 -41.56 -12.34 -39.79
N PRO A 59 -42.32 -13.02 -40.68
CA PRO A 59 -43.77 -13.10 -40.58
C PRO A 59 -44.25 -13.62 -39.22
N GLU A 60 -45.38 -13.09 -38.72
CA GLU A 60 -45.90 -13.39 -37.38
C GLU A 60 -46.14 -14.90 -37.15
N TRP A 61 -46.54 -15.62 -38.19
CA TRP A 61 -46.80 -17.05 -38.11
C TRP A 61 -45.57 -17.88 -37.75
N MET A 62 -44.36 -17.35 -37.93
CA MET A 62 -43.12 -18.05 -37.58
C MET A 62 -42.89 -18.15 -36.06
N LYS A 63 -43.70 -17.48 -35.25
CA LYS A 63 -43.75 -17.67 -33.79
C LYS A 63 -44.63 -18.86 -33.37
N ASP A 64 -45.41 -19.44 -34.30
CA ASP A 64 -46.14 -20.68 -34.05
C ASP A 64 -45.22 -21.88 -34.31
N ARG A 65 -44.90 -22.63 -33.26
CA ARG A 65 -43.93 -23.74 -33.34
C ARG A 65 -44.35 -24.84 -34.30
N ASN A 66 -45.62 -25.21 -34.29
CA ASN A 66 -46.14 -26.29 -35.12
C ASN A 66 -45.98 -25.92 -36.60
N ARG A 67 -46.45 -24.72 -36.98
CA ARG A 67 -46.37 -24.22 -38.35
C ARG A 67 -44.92 -23.95 -38.76
N LEU A 68 -44.09 -23.35 -37.91
CA LEU A 68 -42.68 -23.07 -38.19
C LEU A 68 -41.95 -24.32 -38.69
N TRP A 69 -41.99 -25.40 -37.93
CA TRP A 69 -41.24 -26.61 -38.24
C TRP A 69 -41.87 -27.45 -39.35
N ASN A 70 -43.18 -27.37 -39.55
CA ASN A 70 -43.82 -27.97 -40.73
C ASN A 70 -43.44 -27.23 -42.03
N GLU A 71 -43.34 -25.91 -42.01
CA GLU A 71 -42.86 -25.15 -43.18
C GLU A 71 -41.40 -25.45 -43.51
N VAL A 72 -40.55 -25.69 -42.49
CA VAL A 72 -39.18 -26.22 -42.71
C VAL A 72 -39.22 -27.59 -43.39
N GLU A 73 -40.04 -28.52 -42.91
CA GLU A 73 -40.19 -29.86 -43.51
C GLU A 73 -40.68 -29.82 -44.96
N LYS A 74 -41.62 -28.92 -45.28
CA LYS A 74 -42.16 -28.72 -46.65
C LYS A 74 -41.14 -28.16 -47.63
N VAL A 75 -40.41 -27.12 -47.21
CA VAL A 75 -39.45 -26.42 -48.09
C VAL A 75 -38.20 -27.27 -48.35
N GLU A 76 -37.84 -28.14 -47.40
CA GLU A 76 -36.76 -29.11 -47.56
C GLU A 76 -37.25 -30.37 -48.31
N LYS A 77 -36.99 -30.46 -49.63
CA LYS A 77 -37.57 -31.52 -50.49
C LYS A 77 -36.74 -32.82 -50.61
N ARG A 78 -35.45 -32.81 -50.23
CA ARG A 78 -34.55 -33.95 -50.48
C ARG A 78 -34.55 -34.95 -49.32
N LYS A 79 -34.35 -36.24 -49.60
CA LYS A 79 -34.25 -37.29 -48.56
C LYS A 79 -33.06 -37.08 -47.60
N ASP A 80 -32.04 -36.35 -48.04
CA ASP A 80 -30.83 -36.02 -47.29
C ASP A 80 -30.82 -34.57 -46.75
N SER A 81 -31.97 -33.88 -46.78
CA SER A 81 -32.08 -32.50 -46.30
C SER A 81 -31.64 -32.37 -44.83
N GLN A 82 -30.88 -31.30 -44.57
CA GLN A 82 -30.58 -30.79 -43.23
C GLN A 82 -31.68 -29.81 -42.84
N LEU A 83 -32.44 -30.15 -41.80
CA LEU A 83 -33.70 -29.49 -41.46
C LEU A 83 -33.47 -28.34 -40.49
N ALA A 84 -32.66 -28.57 -39.46
CA ALA A 84 -32.33 -27.56 -38.44
C ALA A 84 -30.93 -27.81 -37.87
N ARG A 85 -30.39 -26.78 -37.21
CA ARG A 85 -29.23 -26.91 -36.32
C ARG A 85 -29.71 -26.92 -34.89
N GLU A 86 -29.01 -27.63 -34.03
CA GLU A 86 -29.33 -27.67 -32.61
C GLU A 86 -28.07 -27.37 -31.78
N LEU A 87 -28.23 -26.50 -30.79
CA LEU A 87 -27.29 -26.32 -29.70
C LEU A 87 -27.87 -26.94 -28.44
N ASN A 88 -27.04 -27.67 -27.68
CA ASN A 88 -27.34 -28.08 -26.30
C ASN A 88 -26.28 -27.45 -25.39
N ILE A 89 -26.73 -26.64 -24.43
CA ILE A 89 -25.89 -25.76 -23.63
C ILE A 89 -26.21 -25.95 -22.15
N ALA A 90 -25.20 -26.17 -21.30
CA ALA A 90 -25.41 -26.16 -19.85
C ALA A 90 -25.52 -24.73 -19.33
N LEU A 91 -26.47 -24.50 -18.43
CA LEU A 91 -26.69 -23.22 -17.76
C LEU A 91 -26.02 -23.24 -16.37
N PRO A 92 -25.39 -22.14 -15.92
CA PRO A 92 -24.79 -22.11 -14.59
C PRO A 92 -25.84 -22.20 -13.48
N ILE A 93 -25.67 -23.13 -12.54
CA ILE A 93 -26.59 -23.34 -11.41
C ILE A 93 -26.55 -22.19 -10.39
N GLU A 94 -25.49 -21.38 -10.42
CA GLU A 94 -25.32 -20.19 -9.60
C GLU A 94 -26.27 -19.05 -10.00
N LEU A 95 -26.88 -19.13 -11.18
CA LEU A 95 -27.88 -18.17 -11.66
C LEU A 95 -29.30 -18.65 -11.34
N ASN A 96 -30.18 -17.74 -10.94
CA ASN A 96 -31.59 -18.06 -10.76
C ASN A 96 -32.31 -18.27 -12.12
N HIS A 97 -33.56 -18.76 -12.10
CA HIS A 97 -34.27 -19.12 -13.32
C HIS A 97 -34.43 -17.94 -14.31
N ASP A 98 -34.74 -16.74 -13.83
CA ASP A 98 -34.90 -15.54 -14.65
C ASP A 98 -33.56 -15.10 -15.28
N GLN A 99 -32.47 -15.13 -14.50
CA GLN A 99 -31.13 -14.83 -14.98
C GLN A 99 -30.65 -15.83 -16.04
N GLN A 100 -30.97 -17.12 -15.85
CA GLN A 100 -30.65 -18.14 -16.84
C GLN A 100 -31.44 -17.96 -18.14
N LYS A 101 -32.71 -17.56 -18.03
CA LYS A 101 -33.58 -17.21 -19.17
C LYS A 101 -33.02 -16.00 -19.92
N GLU A 102 -32.69 -14.93 -19.20
CA GLU A 102 -32.11 -13.71 -19.77
C GLU A 102 -30.77 -14.01 -20.47
N LEU A 103 -29.91 -14.82 -19.85
CA LEU A 103 -28.64 -15.25 -20.41
C LEU A 103 -28.84 -15.97 -21.76
N ILE A 104 -29.71 -16.99 -21.81
CA ILE A 104 -29.92 -17.75 -23.04
C ILE A 104 -30.60 -16.90 -24.12
N GLN A 105 -31.53 -16.02 -23.75
CA GLN A 105 -32.17 -15.09 -24.66
C GLN A 105 -31.16 -14.12 -25.27
N THR A 106 -30.34 -13.48 -24.44
CA THR A 106 -29.36 -12.48 -24.89
C THR A 106 -28.32 -13.13 -25.81
N PHE A 107 -27.76 -14.26 -25.40
CA PHE A 107 -26.81 -15.01 -26.22
C PHE A 107 -27.43 -15.41 -27.56
N THR A 108 -28.64 -15.98 -27.55
CA THR A 108 -29.29 -16.47 -28.77
C THR A 108 -29.67 -15.33 -29.71
N GLN A 109 -30.15 -14.22 -29.15
CA GLN A 109 -30.53 -13.03 -29.89
C GLN A 109 -29.32 -12.45 -30.64
N SER A 110 -28.21 -12.22 -29.94
CA SER A 110 -27.00 -11.63 -30.52
C SER A 110 -26.30 -12.57 -31.50
N GLU A 111 -26.10 -13.83 -31.13
CA GLU A 111 -25.24 -14.73 -31.91
C GLU A 111 -25.95 -15.36 -33.11
N PHE A 112 -27.29 -15.44 -33.10
CA PHE A 112 -28.06 -16.12 -34.15
C PHE A 112 -29.18 -15.27 -34.75
N VAL A 113 -30.06 -14.71 -33.92
CA VAL A 113 -31.29 -14.05 -34.43
C VAL A 113 -30.96 -12.77 -35.20
N GLN A 114 -30.03 -11.96 -34.70
CA GLN A 114 -29.55 -10.77 -35.42
C GLN A 114 -28.85 -11.10 -36.75
N LYS A 115 -28.37 -12.33 -36.94
CA LYS A 115 -27.81 -12.83 -38.21
C LYS A 115 -28.88 -13.35 -39.18
N GLY A 116 -30.16 -13.30 -38.80
CA GLY A 116 -31.30 -13.68 -39.63
C GLY A 116 -31.85 -15.09 -39.40
N MET A 117 -31.35 -15.82 -38.40
CA MET A 117 -31.88 -17.14 -38.03
C MET A 117 -33.11 -17.00 -37.11
N ILE A 118 -34.05 -17.95 -37.18
CA ILE A 118 -35.08 -18.12 -36.13
C ILE A 118 -34.56 -19.14 -35.14
N ALA A 119 -34.74 -18.87 -33.86
CA ALA A 119 -34.30 -19.73 -32.77
C ALA A 119 -35.47 -20.18 -31.90
N ASP A 120 -35.71 -21.49 -31.87
CA ASP A 120 -36.67 -22.13 -30.97
C ASP A 120 -35.93 -22.71 -29.76
N ILE A 121 -36.16 -22.14 -28.59
CA ILE A 121 -35.42 -22.42 -27.35
C ILE A 121 -36.32 -23.20 -26.40
N ALA A 122 -35.76 -24.23 -25.78
CA ALA A 122 -36.37 -24.93 -24.64
C ALA A 122 -35.35 -25.11 -23.52
N ILE A 123 -35.65 -24.59 -22.33
CA ILE A 123 -34.84 -24.70 -21.12
C ILE A 123 -35.34 -25.86 -20.27
N HIS A 124 -34.46 -26.84 -20.02
CA HIS A 124 -34.74 -28.05 -19.26
C HIS A 124 -34.12 -27.94 -17.86
N ARG A 125 -34.91 -28.35 -16.86
CA ARG A 125 -34.58 -28.27 -15.42
C ARG A 125 -35.00 -29.54 -14.67
N ASP A 126 -35.06 -30.65 -15.39
CA ASP A 126 -35.39 -31.97 -14.87
C ASP A 126 -34.32 -32.53 -13.92
N ASP A 127 -33.07 -32.07 -14.06
CA ASP A 127 -31.99 -32.23 -13.08
C ASP A 127 -31.56 -30.85 -12.54
N ALA A 128 -31.75 -30.65 -11.22
CA ALA A 128 -31.38 -29.41 -10.55
C ALA A 128 -29.87 -29.08 -10.64
N ASN A 129 -29.02 -30.10 -10.82
CA ASN A 129 -27.57 -29.92 -10.95
C ASN A 129 -27.12 -29.75 -12.41
N ASN A 130 -28.02 -29.92 -13.38
CA ASN A 130 -27.73 -29.85 -14.80
C ASN A 130 -28.85 -29.15 -15.59
N PRO A 131 -29.20 -27.89 -15.25
CA PRO A 131 -30.08 -27.11 -16.10
C PRO A 131 -29.38 -26.88 -17.45
N HIS A 132 -30.11 -27.09 -18.54
CA HIS A 132 -29.55 -26.95 -19.88
C HIS A 132 -30.60 -26.42 -20.86
N ALA A 133 -30.16 -25.79 -21.93
CA ALA A 133 -31.03 -25.27 -22.98
C ALA A 133 -30.75 -25.96 -24.30
N HIS A 134 -31.84 -26.33 -24.98
CA HIS A 134 -31.84 -26.70 -26.38
C HIS A 134 -32.21 -25.47 -27.22
N ILE A 135 -31.43 -25.17 -28.27
CA ILE A 135 -31.74 -24.12 -29.24
C ILE A 135 -31.78 -24.73 -30.63
N MET A 136 -32.95 -24.77 -31.26
CA MET A 136 -33.11 -25.17 -32.66
C MET A 136 -33.10 -23.94 -33.57
N LEU A 137 -32.18 -23.92 -34.55
CA LEU A 137 -31.99 -22.82 -35.48
C LEU A 137 -32.44 -23.20 -36.90
N THR A 138 -33.15 -22.28 -37.55
CA THR A 138 -33.47 -22.40 -38.98
C THR A 138 -32.23 -22.16 -39.85
N MET A 139 -32.25 -22.69 -41.08
CA MET A 139 -31.08 -22.69 -41.98
C MET A 139 -31.30 -21.90 -43.28
N ARG A 140 -32.41 -21.16 -43.38
CA ARG A 140 -32.81 -20.44 -44.60
C ARG A 140 -33.02 -18.96 -44.30
N ASN A 141 -32.71 -18.12 -45.27
CA ASN A 141 -33.05 -16.70 -45.22
C ASN A 141 -34.57 -16.53 -45.15
N LEU A 142 -35.02 -15.45 -44.52
CA LEU A 142 -36.43 -15.08 -44.49
C LEU A 142 -36.76 -14.12 -45.64
N SER A 143 -37.96 -14.25 -46.19
CA SER A 143 -38.61 -13.30 -47.10
C SER A 143 -40.02 -13.02 -46.61
N GLU A 144 -40.69 -12.01 -47.18
CA GLU A 144 -42.08 -11.67 -46.85
C GLU A 144 -43.03 -12.87 -47.00
N ASP A 145 -42.77 -13.74 -47.99
CA ASP A 145 -43.54 -14.96 -48.25
C ASP A 145 -43.13 -16.19 -47.42
N GLY A 146 -42.12 -16.09 -46.54
CA GLY A 146 -41.66 -17.20 -45.71
C GLY A 146 -40.19 -17.58 -45.87
N PHE A 147 -39.89 -18.87 -45.99
CA PHE A 147 -38.50 -19.36 -46.10
C PHE A 147 -37.95 -19.23 -47.53
N GLY A 148 -36.88 -18.45 -47.68
CA GLY A 148 -36.14 -18.28 -48.92
C GLY A 148 -35.04 -19.32 -49.14
N LYS A 149 -33.96 -18.90 -49.82
CA LYS A 149 -32.81 -19.77 -50.12
C LYS A 149 -32.04 -20.14 -48.85
N LYS A 150 -31.42 -21.33 -48.87
CA LYS A 150 -30.53 -21.79 -47.80
C LYS A 150 -29.31 -20.89 -47.71
N ASN A 151 -29.06 -20.32 -46.54
CA ASN A 151 -27.94 -19.42 -46.34
C ASN A 151 -26.68 -20.25 -46.05
N ARG A 152 -25.71 -20.21 -46.98
CA ARG A 152 -24.47 -20.97 -46.86
C ARG A 152 -23.39 -20.22 -46.07
N ASP A 153 -23.53 -18.91 -45.89
CA ASP A 153 -22.56 -18.09 -45.16
C ASP A 153 -22.60 -18.43 -43.67
N TRP A 154 -23.79 -18.77 -43.15
CA TRP A 154 -23.94 -19.34 -41.81
C TRP A 154 -23.22 -20.67 -41.64
N ASN A 155 -22.74 -21.33 -42.70
CA ASN A 155 -21.93 -22.53 -42.52
C ASN A 155 -20.59 -22.18 -41.89
N ALA A 156 -19.95 -21.04 -42.16
CA ALA A 156 -18.61 -20.73 -41.65
C ALA A 156 -18.55 -20.74 -40.11
N ASP A 157 -19.57 -20.16 -39.46
CA ASP A 157 -19.76 -20.14 -38.01
C ASP A 157 -20.00 -21.56 -37.42
N PHE A 158 -20.24 -22.55 -38.29
CA PHE A 158 -20.60 -23.93 -37.95
C PHE A 158 -19.80 -24.99 -38.76
N ALA A 159 -18.73 -24.59 -39.48
CA ALA A 159 -18.13 -25.37 -40.58
C ALA A 159 -17.08 -26.39 -40.12
N ASN A 160 -16.97 -27.50 -40.88
CA ASN A 160 -15.95 -28.55 -40.80
C ASN A 160 -15.29 -28.71 -42.18
N THR A 161 -13.96 -28.74 -42.25
CA THR A 161 -13.18 -28.79 -43.51
C THR A 161 -12.81 -30.18 -44.02
N LYS A 162 -13.17 -31.30 -43.35
CA LYS A 162 -12.74 -32.65 -43.77
C LYS A 162 -13.78 -33.56 -44.47
N GLU A 163 -15.06 -33.19 -44.56
CA GLU A 163 -16.09 -34.01 -45.23
C GLU A 163 -17.01 -33.18 -46.15
N ASN A 164 -16.47 -32.55 -47.21
CA ASN A 164 -17.26 -31.97 -48.31
C ASN A 164 -18.54 -31.16 -47.88
N ASN A 165 -18.49 -30.42 -46.77
CA ASN A 165 -19.64 -29.69 -46.17
C ASN A 165 -20.87 -30.55 -45.78
N LEU A 166 -20.72 -31.87 -45.58
CA LEU A 166 -21.80 -32.82 -45.26
C LEU A 166 -21.61 -33.49 -43.88
N GLY A 167 -21.40 -32.72 -42.81
CA GLY A 167 -21.39 -33.27 -41.45
C GLY A 167 -20.61 -32.42 -40.44
N TYR A 168 -21.14 -32.27 -39.21
CA TYR A 168 -20.44 -31.57 -38.13
C TYR A 168 -19.42 -32.47 -37.43
N VAL A 169 -18.24 -31.92 -37.12
CA VAL A 169 -17.33 -32.50 -36.12
C VAL A 169 -16.82 -31.43 -35.16
N LYS A 170 -16.81 -31.85 -33.90
CA LYS A 170 -16.08 -31.34 -32.74
C LYS A 170 -14.69 -30.78 -33.12
N ASN A 171 -14.47 -29.49 -32.84
CA ASN A 171 -13.19 -28.75 -32.94
C ASN A 171 -12.75 -28.31 -34.36
N SER A 172 -13.46 -27.34 -34.95
CA SER A 172 -12.88 -26.41 -35.95
C SER A 172 -12.71 -25.01 -35.33
N GLU A 173 -11.74 -24.23 -35.82
CA GLU A 173 -11.46 -22.88 -35.29
C GLU A 173 -12.66 -21.91 -35.41
N GLY A 174 -13.59 -22.15 -36.34
CA GLY A 174 -14.86 -21.41 -36.43
C GLY A 174 -15.86 -21.73 -35.31
N CYS A 175 -15.88 -22.95 -34.77
CA CYS A 175 -16.69 -23.29 -33.59
C CYS A 175 -16.11 -22.70 -32.29
N LEU A 176 -14.84 -22.28 -32.29
CA LEU A 176 -14.24 -21.64 -31.12
C LEU A 176 -14.92 -20.30 -30.83
N SER A 177 -15.37 -19.54 -31.84
CA SER A 177 -16.06 -18.26 -31.61
C SER A 177 -17.37 -18.44 -30.86
N ILE A 178 -18.32 -19.29 -31.31
CA ILE A 178 -19.60 -19.49 -30.59
C ILE A 178 -19.36 -20.08 -29.19
N ARG A 179 -18.42 -21.00 -29.07
CA ARG A 179 -18.06 -21.63 -27.79
C ARG A 179 -17.44 -20.63 -26.82
N GLU A 180 -16.56 -19.77 -27.31
CA GLU A 180 -15.94 -18.69 -26.56
C GLU A 180 -16.96 -17.63 -26.17
N GLN A 181 -17.80 -17.20 -27.12
CA GLN A 181 -18.89 -16.26 -26.88
C GLN A 181 -19.82 -16.81 -25.80
N TRP A 182 -20.21 -18.09 -25.85
CA TRP A 182 -20.99 -18.67 -24.76
C TRP A 182 -20.28 -18.54 -23.40
N ALA A 183 -18.98 -18.84 -23.32
CA ALA A 183 -18.23 -18.65 -22.07
C ALA A 183 -18.24 -17.17 -21.63
N ASN A 184 -18.09 -16.23 -22.55
CA ASN A 184 -18.09 -14.79 -22.26
C ASN A 184 -19.45 -14.31 -21.73
N TYR A 185 -20.55 -14.67 -22.40
CA TYR A 185 -21.90 -14.33 -21.96
C TYR A 185 -22.22 -14.96 -20.58
N ALA A 186 -21.90 -16.25 -20.40
CA ALA A 186 -22.13 -16.93 -19.13
C ALA A 186 -21.29 -16.34 -17.99
N ASN A 187 -20.01 -16.02 -18.24
CA ASN A 187 -19.14 -15.40 -17.25
C ASN A 187 -19.58 -13.98 -16.88
N LYS A 188 -20.09 -13.21 -17.85
CA LYS A 188 -20.67 -11.89 -17.59
C LYS A 188 -21.92 -11.99 -16.71
N ALA A 189 -22.80 -12.95 -16.99
CA ALA A 189 -23.97 -13.19 -16.15
C ALA A 189 -23.58 -13.65 -14.73
N LEU A 190 -22.57 -14.55 -14.61
CA LEU A 190 -22.02 -14.98 -13.33
C LEU A 190 -21.42 -13.82 -12.52
N GLU A 191 -20.72 -12.89 -13.19
CA GLU A 191 -20.18 -11.68 -12.59
C GLU A 191 -21.29 -10.74 -12.10
N GLN A 192 -22.34 -10.52 -12.91
CA GLN A 192 -23.50 -9.71 -12.52
C GLN A 192 -24.26 -10.32 -11.34
N ALA A 193 -24.30 -11.65 -11.24
CA ALA A 193 -24.85 -12.39 -10.11
C ALA A 193 -23.88 -12.49 -8.91
N GLN A 194 -22.74 -11.78 -8.94
CA GLN A 194 -21.71 -11.77 -7.88
C GLN A 194 -21.13 -13.15 -7.54
N SER A 195 -21.15 -14.08 -8.50
CA SER A 195 -20.52 -15.39 -8.35
C SER A 195 -19.01 -15.31 -8.61
N ASN A 196 -18.21 -16.03 -7.80
CA ASN A 196 -16.77 -16.20 -8.04
C ASN A 196 -16.46 -17.28 -9.09
N GLU A 197 -17.46 -18.03 -9.53
CA GLU A 197 -17.30 -19.10 -10.51
C GLU A 197 -17.08 -18.55 -11.92
N ARG A 198 -16.22 -19.20 -12.70
CA ARG A 198 -15.98 -18.87 -14.11
C ARG A 198 -15.86 -20.13 -14.94
N ILE A 199 -16.46 -20.12 -16.12
CA ILE A 199 -16.39 -21.20 -17.09
C ILE A 199 -15.46 -20.83 -18.25
N THR A 200 -14.90 -21.83 -18.92
CA THR A 200 -14.06 -21.60 -20.11
C THR A 200 -14.28 -22.69 -21.13
N HIS A 201 -14.23 -22.29 -22.40
CA HIS A 201 -14.33 -23.20 -23.54
C HIS A 201 -13.02 -23.98 -23.79
N LEU A 202 -11.92 -23.58 -23.15
CA LEU A 202 -10.58 -24.15 -23.33
C LEU A 202 -10.47 -25.55 -22.69
N SER A 203 -9.76 -26.45 -23.37
CA SER A 203 -9.38 -27.75 -22.82
C SER A 203 -8.40 -27.61 -21.65
N HIS A 204 -8.26 -28.64 -20.81
CA HIS A 204 -7.25 -28.66 -19.75
C HIS A 204 -5.84 -28.38 -20.27
N GLU A 205 -5.47 -28.96 -21.40
CA GLU A 205 -4.19 -28.73 -22.09
C GLU A 205 -4.00 -27.25 -22.47
N LYS A 206 -4.97 -26.61 -23.13
CA LYS A 206 -4.88 -25.19 -23.50
C LYS A 206 -4.84 -24.25 -22.29
N ARG A 207 -5.31 -24.70 -21.13
CA ARG A 207 -5.22 -23.98 -19.86
C ARG A 207 -3.88 -24.22 -19.13
N GLY A 208 -2.98 -25.04 -19.70
CA GLY A 208 -1.72 -25.43 -19.06
C GLY A 208 -1.91 -26.35 -17.85
N LEU A 209 -3.05 -27.04 -17.75
CA LEU A 209 -3.32 -27.95 -16.66
C LEU A 209 -2.76 -29.34 -16.97
N GLU A 210 -1.98 -29.89 -16.03
CA GLU A 210 -1.40 -31.24 -16.12
C GLU A 210 -2.41 -32.37 -15.84
N ILE A 211 -3.68 -32.04 -15.55
CA ILE A 211 -4.75 -33.01 -15.27
C ILE A 211 -5.43 -33.50 -16.56
N LEU A 212 -5.83 -34.77 -16.58
CA LEU A 212 -6.52 -35.40 -17.70
C LEU A 212 -8.04 -35.15 -17.63
N PRO A 213 -8.69 -34.77 -18.74
CA PRO A 213 -10.14 -34.57 -18.78
C PRO A 213 -10.89 -35.90 -18.66
N MET A 214 -12.09 -35.93 -18.08
CA MET A 214 -12.90 -37.16 -18.02
C MET A 214 -13.55 -37.48 -19.38
N VAL A 215 -13.88 -38.76 -19.60
CA VAL A 215 -14.65 -39.24 -20.75
C VAL A 215 -16.14 -39.25 -20.40
N HIS A 216 -16.97 -38.76 -21.33
CA HIS A 216 -18.43 -38.83 -21.17
C HIS A 216 -18.91 -40.29 -21.23
N LEU A 217 -19.60 -40.75 -20.19
CA LEU A 217 -20.07 -42.13 -20.07
C LEU A 217 -21.15 -42.46 -21.10
N GLY A 218 -22.14 -41.58 -21.26
CA GLY A 218 -23.38 -41.83 -22.00
C GLY A 218 -24.44 -42.51 -21.11
N HIS A 219 -25.72 -42.35 -21.46
CA HIS A 219 -26.87 -42.78 -20.64
C HIS A 219 -26.81 -44.26 -20.22
N VAL A 220 -26.54 -45.16 -21.18
CA VAL A 220 -26.49 -46.61 -20.91
C VAL A 220 -25.37 -46.97 -19.94
N ALA A 221 -24.16 -46.44 -20.15
CA ALA A 221 -23.04 -46.72 -19.28
C ALA A 221 -23.23 -46.08 -17.88
N HIS A 222 -23.83 -44.90 -17.82
CA HIS A 222 -24.18 -44.25 -16.55
C HIS A 222 -25.17 -45.08 -15.73
N ASP A 223 -26.25 -45.59 -16.36
CA ASP A 223 -27.23 -46.45 -15.69
C ASP A 223 -26.62 -47.78 -15.21
N MET A 224 -25.70 -48.35 -16.00
CA MET A 224 -24.96 -49.56 -15.60
C MET A 224 -24.08 -49.30 -14.38
N GLU A 225 -23.29 -48.21 -14.38
CA GLU A 225 -22.43 -47.83 -13.24
C GLU A 225 -23.27 -47.49 -12.00
N LYS A 226 -24.42 -46.81 -12.15
CA LYS A 226 -25.36 -46.53 -11.05
C LYS A 226 -25.92 -47.80 -10.42
N LYS A 227 -26.07 -48.86 -11.21
CA LYS A 227 -26.45 -50.22 -10.75
C LYS A 227 -25.25 -51.05 -10.27
N GLY A 228 -24.07 -50.44 -10.10
CA GLY A 228 -22.85 -51.08 -9.62
C GLY A 228 -22.10 -51.94 -10.67
N LYS A 229 -22.50 -51.91 -11.94
CA LYS A 229 -21.82 -52.64 -13.02
C LYS A 229 -20.74 -51.75 -13.64
N LYS A 230 -19.48 -52.20 -13.55
CA LYS A 230 -18.35 -51.51 -14.15
C LYS A 230 -18.43 -51.53 -15.68
N THR A 231 -18.07 -50.42 -16.29
CA THR A 231 -18.00 -50.18 -17.73
C THR A 231 -16.59 -49.70 -18.09
N ASP A 232 -16.16 -49.93 -19.33
CA ASP A 232 -14.83 -49.52 -19.79
C ASP A 232 -14.62 -48.00 -19.67
N ARG A 233 -15.65 -47.21 -19.99
CA ARG A 233 -15.60 -45.75 -19.85
C ARG A 233 -15.55 -45.30 -18.39
N GLY A 234 -16.25 -45.99 -17.49
CA GLY A 234 -16.16 -45.73 -16.05
C GLY A 234 -14.79 -46.10 -15.49
N GLN A 235 -14.16 -47.14 -16.01
CA GLN A 235 -12.81 -47.54 -15.62
C GLN A 235 -11.77 -46.47 -16.02
N ILE A 236 -11.81 -45.99 -17.26
CA ILE A 236 -10.96 -44.89 -17.73
C ILE A 236 -11.13 -43.65 -16.85
N ASN A 237 -12.35 -43.33 -16.44
CA ASN A 237 -12.61 -42.19 -15.56
C ASN A 237 -12.03 -42.35 -14.15
N ARG A 238 -12.08 -43.56 -13.58
CA ARG A 238 -11.44 -43.86 -12.28
C ARG A 238 -9.92 -43.68 -12.36
N GLU A 239 -9.29 -44.23 -13.40
CA GLU A 239 -7.85 -44.09 -13.62
C GLU A 239 -7.42 -42.63 -13.79
N ARG A 240 -8.17 -41.84 -14.55
CA ARG A 240 -7.92 -40.39 -14.70
C ARG A 240 -8.12 -39.63 -13.39
N GLN A 241 -9.10 -40.01 -12.57
CA GLN A 241 -9.28 -39.41 -11.24
C GLN A 241 -8.08 -39.68 -10.33
N ASP A 242 -7.56 -40.91 -10.32
CA ASP A 242 -6.41 -41.27 -9.50
C ASP A 242 -5.13 -40.56 -9.97
N TYR A 243 -4.92 -40.47 -11.29
CA TYR A 243 -3.85 -39.66 -11.87
C TYR A 243 -3.99 -38.18 -11.48
N ASN A 244 -5.17 -37.59 -11.62
CA ASN A 244 -5.41 -36.18 -11.30
C ASN A 244 -5.15 -35.87 -9.81
N LYS A 245 -5.52 -36.78 -8.90
CA LYS A 245 -5.20 -36.66 -7.47
C LYS A 245 -3.69 -36.62 -7.23
N ALA A 246 -2.94 -37.52 -7.87
CA ALA A 246 -1.47 -37.57 -7.73
C ALA A 246 -0.81 -36.28 -8.23
N VAL A 247 -1.25 -35.76 -9.38
CA VAL A 247 -0.74 -34.50 -9.94
C VAL A 247 -1.01 -33.31 -9.01
N VAL A 248 -2.23 -33.18 -8.47
CA VAL A 248 -2.57 -32.09 -7.53
C VAL A 248 -1.70 -32.14 -6.28
N ASN A 249 -1.49 -33.32 -5.69
CA ASN A 249 -0.62 -33.49 -4.52
C ASN A 249 0.84 -33.12 -4.83
N LEU A 250 1.34 -33.53 -6.00
CA LEU A 250 2.70 -33.20 -6.43
C LEU A 250 2.89 -31.69 -6.64
N GLN A 251 1.90 -31.00 -7.19
CA GLN A 251 1.91 -29.54 -7.35
C GLN A 251 1.92 -28.82 -6.00
N ALA A 252 1.12 -29.28 -5.03
CA ALA A 252 1.14 -28.74 -3.66
C ALA A 252 2.52 -28.90 -3.01
N TYR A 253 3.14 -30.08 -3.18
CA TYR A 253 4.49 -30.34 -2.69
C TYR A 253 5.55 -29.44 -3.36
N ARG A 254 5.49 -29.25 -4.68
CA ARG A 254 6.40 -28.35 -5.42
C ARG A 254 6.33 -26.92 -4.87
N ARG A 255 5.13 -26.39 -4.62
CA ARG A 255 4.95 -25.05 -4.01
C ARG A 255 5.57 -24.95 -2.62
N GLN A 256 5.31 -25.93 -1.76
CA GLN A 256 5.91 -25.95 -0.41
C GLN A 256 7.45 -25.96 -0.46
N LYS A 257 8.03 -26.75 -1.37
CA LYS A 257 9.48 -26.81 -1.58
C LYS A 257 10.03 -25.47 -2.09
N GLU A 258 9.35 -24.82 -3.03
CA GLU A 258 9.73 -23.50 -3.53
C GLU A 258 9.67 -22.43 -2.44
N ASP A 259 8.61 -22.40 -1.63
CA ASP A 259 8.47 -21.47 -0.50
C ASP A 259 9.55 -21.68 0.56
N HIS A 260 9.89 -22.94 0.85
CA HIS A 260 11.01 -23.26 1.73
C HIS A 260 12.34 -22.75 1.17
N LEU A 261 12.57 -22.96 -0.13
CA LEU A 261 13.79 -22.50 -0.80
C LEU A 261 13.88 -20.97 -0.84
N LYS A 262 12.76 -20.26 -1.05
CA LYS A 262 12.70 -18.78 -0.97
C LYS A 262 13.09 -18.29 0.42
N LYS A 263 12.51 -18.87 1.48
CA LYS A 263 12.85 -18.53 2.88
C LYS A 263 14.32 -18.80 3.20
N MET A 264 14.88 -19.89 2.67
CA MET A 264 16.32 -20.17 2.82
C MET A 264 17.18 -19.12 2.12
N LYS A 265 16.86 -18.78 0.86
CA LYS A 265 17.59 -17.75 0.09
C LYS A 265 17.48 -16.37 0.74
N GLU A 266 16.32 -16.01 1.27
CA GLU A 266 16.12 -14.75 2.02
C GLU A 266 17.02 -14.69 3.27
N LYS A 267 17.11 -15.79 4.01
CA LYS A 267 18.00 -15.91 5.16
C LYS A 267 19.47 -15.82 4.76
N GLU A 268 19.89 -16.49 3.68
CA GLU A 268 21.24 -16.38 3.15
C GLU A 268 21.57 -14.95 2.71
N LYS A 269 20.62 -14.26 2.07
CA LYS A 269 20.76 -12.86 1.62
C LYS A 269 20.86 -11.89 2.81
N GLN A 270 20.13 -12.17 3.90
CA GLN A 270 20.18 -11.35 5.11
C GLN A 270 21.57 -11.40 5.80
N PHE A 271 22.25 -12.55 5.73
CA PHE A 271 23.54 -12.74 6.41
C PHE A 271 24.75 -12.73 5.48
N SER A 272 24.57 -12.59 4.16
CA SER A 272 25.66 -12.68 3.17
C SER A 272 26.75 -11.63 3.38
N PHE A 273 26.37 -10.47 3.94
CA PHE A 273 27.29 -9.37 4.24
C PHE A 273 27.56 -9.20 5.74
N SER A 274 27.13 -10.13 6.61
CA SER A 274 27.40 -10.11 8.05
C SER A 274 28.61 -10.97 8.40
N THR A 275 29.45 -10.48 9.32
CA THR A 275 30.50 -11.26 9.99
C THR A 275 29.90 -12.24 11.00
N ASP A 276 30.65 -13.24 11.43
CA ASP A 276 30.13 -14.27 12.35
C ASP A 276 29.76 -13.72 13.74
N ILE A 277 30.48 -12.69 14.21
CA ILE A 277 30.17 -11.97 15.45
C ILE A 277 28.83 -11.23 15.30
N GLU A 278 28.64 -10.52 14.19
CA GLU A 278 27.41 -9.79 13.91
C GLU A 278 26.21 -10.72 13.75
N LYS A 279 26.37 -11.87 13.08
CA LYS A 279 25.34 -12.92 13.01
C LYS A 279 24.92 -13.36 14.42
N THR A 280 25.89 -13.50 15.33
CA THR A 280 25.62 -13.87 16.72
C THR A 280 24.82 -12.79 17.45
N TYR A 281 25.14 -11.50 17.26
CA TYR A 281 24.35 -10.41 17.84
C TYR A 281 22.92 -10.38 17.31
N ILE A 282 22.75 -10.52 16.00
CA ILE A 282 21.43 -10.55 15.35
C ILE A 282 20.61 -11.74 15.86
N GLN A 283 21.22 -12.92 16.00
CA GLN A 283 20.53 -14.12 16.52
C GLN A 283 20.11 -13.97 17.99
N LYS A 284 20.97 -13.38 18.83
CA LYS A 284 20.63 -13.10 20.24
C LYS A 284 19.44 -12.15 20.33
N ALA A 285 19.45 -11.06 19.56
CA ALA A 285 18.32 -10.13 19.49
C ALA A 285 17.05 -10.81 18.95
N ALA A 286 17.17 -11.66 17.94
CA ALA A 286 16.04 -12.40 17.37
C ALA A 286 15.39 -13.33 18.40
N SER A 287 16.21 -14.01 19.23
CA SER A 287 15.73 -14.81 20.36
C SER A 287 15.02 -13.98 21.44
N LEU A 288 15.47 -12.75 21.70
CA LEU A 288 14.81 -11.85 22.67
C LEU A 288 13.44 -11.37 22.15
N ILE A 289 13.34 -11.09 20.85
CA ILE A 289 12.10 -10.63 20.21
C ILE A 289 11.13 -11.79 19.94
N GLY A 290 11.62 -13.04 19.91
CA GLY A 290 10.81 -14.23 19.62
C GLY A 290 10.58 -14.46 18.12
N GLN A 291 11.44 -13.91 17.27
CA GLN A 291 11.35 -14.03 15.82
C GLN A 291 12.55 -14.79 15.25
N LYS A 292 12.39 -15.41 14.07
CA LYS A 292 13.50 -16.10 13.37
C LYS A 292 14.39 -15.15 12.57
N VAL A 293 13.81 -14.04 12.12
CA VAL A 293 14.41 -13.02 11.26
C VAL A 293 13.94 -11.69 11.84
N ILE A 294 14.86 -10.77 12.08
CA ILE A 294 14.55 -9.42 12.60
C ILE A 294 15.10 -8.35 11.65
N ASN A 295 14.42 -7.21 11.59
CA ASN A 295 14.85 -6.02 10.89
C ASN A 295 15.04 -4.84 11.88
N LEU A 296 15.39 -3.65 11.35
CA LEU A 296 15.60 -2.47 12.18
C LEU A 296 14.30 -1.94 12.82
N GLU A 297 13.15 -2.17 12.20
CA GLU A 297 11.84 -1.76 12.72
C GLU A 297 11.47 -2.62 13.94
N ASP A 298 11.70 -3.93 13.88
CA ASP A 298 11.50 -4.86 15.01
C ASP A 298 12.35 -4.45 16.22
N ILE A 299 13.64 -4.11 15.98
CA ILE A 299 14.55 -3.64 17.03
C ILE A 299 14.07 -2.31 17.61
N THR A 300 13.62 -1.39 16.76
CA THR A 300 13.11 -0.08 17.18
C THR A 300 11.85 -0.22 18.03
N ALA A 301 10.92 -1.08 17.62
CA ALA A 301 9.71 -1.38 18.38
C ALA A 301 10.05 -1.94 19.77
N ARG A 302 10.99 -2.89 19.84
CA ARG A 302 11.42 -3.46 21.13
C ARG A 302 12.14 -2.45 22.02
N HIS A 303 12.97 -1.57 21.46
CA HIS A 303 13.57 -0.47 22.23
C HIS A 303 12.52 0.44 22.86
N GLU A 304 11.45 0.76 22.13
CA GLU A 304 10.37 1.60 22.63
C GLU A 304 9.57 0.92 23.75
N GLU A 305 9.35 -0.40 23.65
CA GLU A 305 8.77 -1.18 24.75
C GLU A 305 9.63 -1.12 26.02
N LEU A 306 10.94 -1.35 25.88
CA LEU A 306 11.89 -1.30 27.00
C LEU A 306 11.95 0.09 27.63
N ARG A 307 11.86 1.15 26.82
CA ARG A 307 11.78 2.53 27.28
C ARG A 307 10.52 2.76 28.12
N LYS A 308 9.35 2.36 27.61
CA LYS A 308 8.08 2.44 28.37
C LYS A 308 8.15 1.65 29.67
N MET A 309 8.80 0.48 29.67
CA MET A 309 8.99 -0.30 30.89
C MET A 309 9.85 0.46 31.91
N SER A 310 10.94 1.08 31.48
CA SER A 310 11.83 1.89 32.32
C SER A 310 11.12 3.14 32.87
N ASP A 311 10.34 3.84 32.04
CA ASP A 311 9.66 5.07 32.41
C ASP A 311 8.59 4.85 33.50
N ARG A 312 8.07 3.62 33.65
CA ARG A 312 7.13 3.26 34.72
C ARG A 312 7.78 3.18 36.11
N HIS A 313 9.10 3.07 36.22
CA HIS A 313 9.77 2.88 37.51
C HIS A 313 9.85 4.16 38.33
N ASP A 314 10.15 5.30 37.70
CA ASP A 314 10.38 6.57 38.38
C ASP A 314 9.13 7.09 39.15
N PRO A 315 7.90 7.04 38.60
CA PRO A 315 6.70 7.39 39.38
C PRO A 315 6.49 6.50 40.61
N ILE A 316 6.84 5.22 40.53
CA ILE A 316 6.69 4.26 41.64
C ILE A 316 7.70 4.58 42.75
N GLU A 317 8.96 4.83 42.39
CA GLU A 317 10.01 5.21 43.34
C GLU A 317 9.66 6.52 44.05
N ARG A 318 9.16 7.52 43.31
CA ARG A 318 8.67 8.79 43.89
C ARG A 318 7.50 8.60 44.83
N HIS A 319 6.54 7.74 44.48
CA HIS A 319 5.40 7.42 45.34
C HIS A 319 5.86 6.81 46.68
N PHE A 320 6.75 5.82 46.64
CA PHE A 320 7.31 5.24 47.87
C PHE A 320 8.11 6.25 48.69
N HIS A 321 8.87 7.13 48.05
CA HIS A 321 9.60 8.19 48.76
C HIS A 321 8.63 9.13 49.48
N ALA A 322 7.60 9.63 48.80
CA ALA A 322 6.61 10.52 49.38
C ALA A 322 5.85 9.87 50.55
N GLN A 323 5.42 8.62 50.39
CA GLN A 323 4.71 7.90 51.45
C GLN A 323 5.62 7.60 52.65
N GLN A 324 6.90 7.30 52.43
CA GLN A 324 7.87 7.13 53.52
C GLN A 324 8.03 8.41 54.35
N GLN A 325 8.07 9.59 53.71
CA GLN A 325 8.16 10.87 54.42
C GLN A 325 6.94 11.10 55.32
N GLN A 326 5.74 10.69 54.90
CA GLN A 326 4.55 10.76 55.74
C GLN A 326 4.67 9.88 56.98
N PHE A 327 5.13 8.63 56.82
CA PHE A 327 5.38 7.74 57.96
C PHE A 327 6.45 8.30 58.91
N LEU A 328 7.56 8.82 58.38
CA LEU A 328 8.63 9.43 59.19
C LEU A 328 8.12 10.64 59.99
N ASN A 329 7.32 11.50 59.37
CA ASN A 329 6.71 12.65 60.04
C ASN A 329 5.84 12.20 61.23
N VAL A 330 4.96 11.21 61.02
CA VAL A 330 4.09 10.71 62.08
C VAL A 330 4.89 10.02 63.19
N SER A 331 5.93 9.25 62.86
CA SER A 331 6.84 8.67 63.85
C SER A 331 7.48 9.76 64.71
N ASN A 332 8.02 10.81 64.08
CA ASN A 332 8.62 11.94 64.78
C ASN A 332 7.60 12.66 65.69
N TYR A 333 6.34 12.79 65.27
CA TYR A 333 5.29 13.35 66.10
C TYR A 333 4.98 12.47 67.32
N TYR A 334 4.91 11.15 67.15
CA TYR A 334 4.73 10.22 68.27
C TYR A 334 5.89 10.27 69.27
N ASP A 335 7.13 10.37 68.78
CA ASP A 335 8.31 10.53 69.63
C ASP A 335 8.23 11.84 70.42
N ARG A 336 7.79 12.92 69.76
CA ARG A 336 7.63 14.23 70.41
C ARG A 336 6.52 14.26 71.44
N VAL A 337 5.38 13.62 71.18
CA VAL A 337 4.30 13.44 72.16
C VAL A 337 4.82 12.66 73.36
N SER A 338 5.55 11.57 73.15
CA SER A 338 6.10 10.76 74.25
C SER A 338 7.11 11.54 75.12
N ASP A 339 7.93 12.40 74.50
CA ASP A 339 8.85 13.28 75.21
C ASP A 339 8.11 14.31 76.08
N LEU A 340 7.07 14.94 75.52
CA LEU A 340 6.24 15.92 76.21
C LEU A 340 5.47 15.28 77.37
N GLU A 341 4.91 14.09 77.19
CA GLU A 341 4.23 13.33 78.25
C GLU A 341 5.16 13.03 79.43
N ARG A 342 6.42 12.66 79.14
CA ARG A 342 7.43 12.44 80.17
C ARG A 342 7.76 13.73 80.92
N GLU A 343 7.88 14.86 80.22
CA GLU A 343 8.16 16.16 80.83
C GLU A 343 6.96 16.66 81.67
N ILE A 344 5.72 16.47 81.18
CA ILE A 344 4.49 16.78 81.93
C ILE A 344 4.47 15.97 83.23
N LYS A 345 4.65 14.64 83.15
CA LYS A 345 4.66 13.76 84.33
C LYS A 345 5.69 14.19 85.37
N GLN A 346 6.90 14.56 84.95
CA GLN A 346 7.94 15.06 85.85
C GLN A 346 7.54 16.38 86.54
N ASN A 347 6.82 17.27 85.84
CA ASN A 347 6.32 18.50 86.43
C ASN A 347 5.12 18.25 87.36
N GLU A 348 4.25 17.29 87.04
CA GLU A 348 3.15 16.85 87.91
C GLU A 348 3.68 16.26 89.22
N GLU A 349 4.70 15.39 89.15
CA GLU A 349 5.38 14.83 90.32
C GLU A 349 5.95 15.96 91.21
N LYS A 350 6.61 16.96 90.63
CA LYS A 350 7.09 18.15 91.35
C LYS A 350 5.96 18.96 91.98
N VAL A 351 4.81 19.11 91.30
CA VAL A 351 3.63 19.77 91.86
C VAL A 351 3.09 19.00 93.08
N GLU A 352 3.05 17.67 93.02
CA GLU A 352 2.64 16.81 94.13
C GLU A 352 3.63 16.84 95.31
N GLU A 353 4.93 16.83 95.05
CA GLU A 353 5.97 17.02 96.07
C GLU A 353 5.80 18.37 96.79
N LEU A 354 5.58 19.44 96.04
CA LEU A 354 5.35 20.79 96.58
C LEU A 354 4.03 20.90 97.36
N LYS A 355 3.00 20.09 97.03
CA LYS A 355 1.75 19.99 97.82
C LYS A 355 1.97 19.31 99.18
N LYS A 356 2.86 18.30 99.25
CA LYS A 356 3.16 17.53 100.47
C LYS A 356 4.12 18.24 101.43
N ALA A 357 4.90 19.20 100.95
CA ALA A 357 5.84 19.97 101.75
C ALA A 357 5.12 20.94 102.74
N LEU A 358 4.69 20.43 103.90
CA LEU A 358 3.97 21.11 104.99
C LEU A 358 4.81 22.14 105.79
N ASN A 359 5.83 22.78 105.21
CA ASN A 359 6.65 23.76 105.94
C ASN A 359 5.95 25.15 105.98
N PRO A 360 5.46 25.61 107.16
CA PRO A 360 4.67 26.85 107.27
C PRO A 360 5.46 28.12 106.90
N PHE A 361 6.80 28.07 106.93
CA PHE A 361 7.67 29.23 106.69
C PHE A 361 8.07 29.43 105.22
N LYS A 362 7.76 28.48 104.31
CA LYS A 362 8.06 28.58 102.86
C LYS A 362 6.81 28.56 101.96
N LEU A 363 5.63 28.75 102.54
CA LEU A 363 4.33 28.60 101.85
C LEU A 363 4.21 29.45 100.58
N LYS A 364 4.68 30.70 100.61
CA LYS A 364 4.61 31.63 99.47
C LYS A 364 5.52 31.21 98.32
N GLU A 365 6.72 30.71 98.62
CA GLU A 365 7.70 30.25 97.64
C GLU A 365 7.27 28.92 97.01
N ASN A 366 6.78 27.98 97.82
CA ASN A 366 6.20 26.71 97.36
C ASN A 366 4.99 26.94 96.44
N ASN A 367 4.11 27.87 96.79
CA ASN A 367 2.96 28.24 95.94
C ASN A 367 3.39 28.88 94.61
N MET A 368 4.46 29.68 94.60
CA MET A 368 5.00 30.28 93.38
C MET A 368 5.64 29.23 92.46
N MET A 369 6.48 28.33 93.00
CA MET A 369 7.10 27.24 92.25
C MET A 369 6.06 26.26 91.71
N LYS A 370 5.03 25.94 92.51
CA LYS A 370 3.88 25.16 92.09
C LYS A 370 3.18 25.82 90.89
N ARG A 371 2.93 27.13 90.94
CA ARG A 371 2.30 27.86 89.83
C ARG A 371 3.15 27.81 88.56
N ARG A 372 4.47 27.98 88.66
CA ARG A 372 5.38 27.83 87.51
C ARG A 372 5.34 26.44 86.89
N HIS A 373 5.31 25.38 87.70
CA HIS A 373 5.18 24.02 87.17
C HIS A 373 3.81 23.79 86.52
N LEU A 374 2.73 24.34 87.07
CA LEU A 374 1.39 24.30 86.46
C LEU A 374 1.33 25.06 85.13
N ASP A 375 1.91 26.27 85.07
CA ASP A 375 2.00 27.06 83.83
C ASP A 375 2.82 26.28 82.77
N LYS A 376 3.94 25.66 83.18
CA LYS A 376 4.76 24.83 82.30
C LYS A 376 4.03 23.57 81.81
N ILE A 377 3.24 22.92 82.67
CA ILE A 377 2.38 21.79 82.26
C ILE A 377 1.39 22.26 81.19
N SER A 378 0.71 23.39 81.42
CA SER A 378 -0.23 23.97 80.43
C SER A 378 0.44 24.23 79.08
N ASP A 379 1.65 24.79 79.05
CA ASP A 379 2.40 25.02 77.82
C ASP A 379 2.79 23.70 77.11
N LEU A 380 3.19 22.69 77.88
CA LEU A 380 3.55 21.38 77.35
C LEU A 380 2.33 20.63 76.81
N GLU A 381 1.19 20.72 77.48
CA GLU A 381 -0.10 20.16 77.04
C GLU A 381 -0.55 20.81 75.72
N SER A 382 -0.46 22.13 75.60
CA SER A 382 -0.78 22.83 74.35
C SER A 382 0.13 22.40 73.19
N ASN A 383 1.43 22.24 73.45
CA ASN A 383 2.37 21.74 72.44
C ASN A 383 2.07 20.27 72.06
N LYS A 384 1.72 19.43 73.04
CA LYS A 384 1.34 18.04 72.83
C LYS A 384 0.10 17.95 71.93
N GLU A 385 -0.93 18.75 72.21
CA GLU A 385 -2.17 18.80 71.43
C GLU A 385 -1.92 19.17 69.96
N SER A 386 -0.97 20.07 69.70
CA SER A 386 -0.55 20.44 68.34
C SER A 386 0.05 19.26 67.54
N TYR A 387 0.89 18.44 68.18
CA TYR A 387 1.44 17.23 67.57
C TYR A 387 0.38 16.14 67.41
N GLU A 388 -0.52 15.96 68.38
CA GLU A 388 -1.65 15.03 68.27
C GLU A 388 -2.60 15.40 67.13
N SER A 389 -2.88 16.69 66.94
CA SER A 389 -3.64 17.21 65.79
C SER A 389 -2.91 16.94 64.46
N SER A 390 -1.59 17.06 64.43
CA SER A 390 -0.77 16.73 63.25
C SER A 390 -0.79 15.23 62.92
N ILE A 391 -0.80 14.36 63.94
CA ILE A 391 -0.99 12.91 63.77
C ILE A 391 -2.40 12.62 63.22
N GLN A 392 -3.43 13.27 63.76
CA GLN A 392 -4.82 13.08 63.36
C GLN A 392 -5.03 13.33 61.86
N LYS A 393 -4.37 14.34 61.28
CA LYS A 393 -4.40 14.65 59.84
C LYS A 393 -3.89 13.52 58.93
N HIS A 394 -3.08 12.60 59.47
CA HIS A 394 -2.47 11.50 58.71
C HIS A 394 -3.19 10.15 58.91
N LYS A 395 -4.16 10.04 59.83
CA LYS A 395 -4.84 8.77 60.14
C LYS A 395 -5.57 8.17 58.95
N GLU A 396 -6.31 8.98 58.20
CA GLU A 396 -7.06 8.52 57.03
C GLU A 396 -6.13 8.10 55.88
N SER A 397 -5.09 8.89 55.61
CA SER A 397 -4.18 8.66 54.49
C SER A 397 -3.29 7.43 54.71
N LEU A 398 -2.82 7.22 55.94
CA LEU A 398 -1.96 6.09 56.32
C LEU A 398 -2.73 4.89 56.90
N ARG A 399 -4.06 5.02 57.10
CA ARG A 399 -4.98 3.97 57.55
C ARG A 399 -4.59 3.34 58.89
N PHE A 400 -4.49 4.18 59.92
CA PHE A 400 -4.27 3.74 61.30
C PHE A 400 -5.19 4.48 62.28
N SER A 401 -5.56 3.82 63.37
CA SER A 401 -6.41 4.38 64.43
C SER A 401 -5.64 4.52 65.75
N THR A 402 -4.73 3.56 66.03
CA THR A 402 -3.88 3.53 67.24
C THR A 402 -2.40 3.64 66.89
N LYS A 403 -1.56 3.90 67.91
CA LYS A 403 -0.10 3.97 67.78
C LYS A 403 0.48 2.61 67.37
N GLU A 404 -0.04 1.52 67.92
CA GLU A 404 0.36 0.15 67.59
C GLU A 404 0.03 -0.17 66.13
N GLU A 405 -1.18 0.20 65.67
CA GLU A 405 -1.59 0.02 64.28
C GLU A 405 -0.69 0.84 63.35
N PHE A 406 -0.32 2.07 63.72
CA PHE A 406 0.63 2.88 62.94
C PHE A 406 1.96 2.17 62.72
N TYR A 407 2.61 1.66 63.78
CA TYR A 407 3.90 0.98 63.63
C TYR A 407 3.78 -0.34 62.85
N GLN A 408 2.67 -1.07 63.00
CA GLN A 408 2.40 -2.24 62.16
C GLN A 408 2.30 -1.84 60.68
N ARG A 409 1.52 -0.80 60.35
CA ARG A 409 1.41 -0.25 58.99
C ARG A 409 2.75 0.22 58.45
N TYR A 410 3.58 0.85 59.29
CA TYR A 410 4.89 1.34 58.88
C TYR A 410 5.86 0.19 58.56
N GLN A 411 5.83 -0.89 59.34
CA GLN A 411 6.59 -2.11 59.04
C GLN A 411 6.10 -2.79 57.75
N GLU A 412 4.79 -2.97 57.58
CA GLU A 412 4.18 -3.51 56.35
C GLU A 412 4.60 -2.70 55.11
N PHE A 413 4.54 -1.36 55.21
CA PHE A 413 4.97 -0.45 54.16
C PHE A 413 6.47 -0.61 53.85
N THR A 414 7.31 -0.69 54.87
CA THR A 414 8.77 -0.81 54.71
C THR A 414 9.13 -2.09 53.96
N GLN A 415 8.54 -3.22 54.35
CA GLN A 415 8.74 -4.50 53.65
C GLN A 415 8.23 -4.44 52.21
N LYS A 416 7.05 -3.86 51.99
CA LYS A 416 6.46 -3.71 50.64
C LYS A 416 7.34 -2.84 49.74
N LYS A 417 7.86 -1.73 50.26
CA LYS A 417 8.77 -0.83 49.57
C LYS A 417 10.05 -1.56 49.18
N GLU A 418 10.70 -2.22 50.14
CA GLU A 418 11.96 -2.95 49.90
C GLU A 418 11.79 -4.02 48.81
N ASN A 419 10.75 -4.86 48.94
CA ASN A 419 10.45 -5.90 47.94
C ASN A 419 10.26 -5.31 46.53
N ARG A 420 9.50 -4.20 46.43
CA ARG A 420 9.23 -3.56 45.14
C ARG A 420 10.46 -2.85 44.57
N LEU A 421 11.28 -2.22 45.39
CA LEU A 421 12.54 -1.60 44.94
C LEU A 421 13.56 -2.65 44.49
N ASN A 422 13.64 -3.79 45.15
CA ASN A 422 14.47 -4.92 44.71
C ASN A 422 14.00 -5.45 43.34
N GLN A 423 12.69 -5.58 43.15
CA GLN A 423 12.11 -5.96 41.86
C GLN A 423 12.41 -4.94 40.76
N ILE A 424 12.21 -3.63 41.03
CA ILE A 424 12.54 -2.56 40.09
C ILE A 424 14.04 -2.59 39.74
N THR A 425 14.91 -2.79 40.72
CA THR A 425 16.36 -2.93 40.49
C THR A 425 16.67 -4.08 39.53
N TYR A 426 16.03 -5.24 39.72
CA TYR A 426 16.17 -6.38 38.81
C TYR A 426 15.65 -6.06 37.40
N GLU A 427 14.44 -5.48 37.29
CA GLU A 427 13.84 -5.07 36.01
C GLU A 427 14.74 -4.09 35.25
N LYS A 428 15.27 -3.05 35.92
CA LYS A 428 16.22 -2.09 35.33
C LYS A 428 17.48 -2.79 34.79
N LYS A 429 18.02 -3.76 35.53
CA LYS A 429 19.18 -4.53 35.07
C LYS A 429 18.87 -5.38 33.83
N GLN A 430 17.70 -6.01 33.77
CA GLN A 430 17.27 -6.76 32.58
C GLN A 430 17.10 -5.84 31.37
N ILE A 431 16.41 -4.70 31.55
CA ILE A 431 16.24 -3.68 30.51
C ILE A 431 17.60 -3.23 29.96
N GLN A 432 18.59 -2.99 30.82
CA GLN A 432 19.94 -2.59 30.40
C GLN A 432 20.65 -3.67 29.58
N VAL A 433 20.52 -4.94 29.97
CA VAL A 433 21.11 -6.07 29.25
C VAL A 433 20.45 -6.23 27.88
N GLU A 434 19.11 -6.24 27.82
CA GLU A 434 18.37 -6.34 26.55
C GLU A 434 18.69 -5.18 25.61
N THR A 435 18.66 -3.94 26.12
CA THR A 435 19.02 -2.75 25.33
C THR A 435 20.41 -2.86 24.73
N ARG A 436 21.40 -3.37 25.49
CA ARG A 436 22.76 -3.57 24.96
C ARG A 436 22.79 -4.58 23.80
N VAL A 437 22.07 -5.69 23.92
CA VAL A 437 22.00 -6.72 22.87
C VAL A 437 21.34 -6.16 21.62
N LEU A 438 20.24 -5.40 21.78
CA LEU A 438 19.53 -4.77 20.68
C LEU A 438 20.40 -3.74 19.95
N LEU A 439 21.14 -2.88 20.67
CA LEU A 439 22.07 -1.92 20.08
C LEU A 439 23.19 -2.60 19.28
N GLN A 440 23.74 -3.72 19.79
CA GLN A 440 24.74 -4.50 19.06
C GLN A 440 24.17 -5.12 17.78
N ALA A 441 22.93 -5.62 17.82
CA ALA A 441 22.26 -6.16 16.65
C ALA A 441 21.88 -5.07 15.63
N GLU A 442 21.47 -3.90 16.09
CA GLU A 442 21.17 -2.74 15.25
C GLU A 442 22.39 -2.31 14.44
N GLU A 443 23.54 -2.15 15.13
CA GLU A 443 24.80 -1.80 14.48
C GLU A 443 25.24 -2.91 13.52
N ALA A 444 25.10 -4.17 13.90
CA ALA A 444 25.41 -5.32 13.04
C ALA A 444 24.60 -5.31 11.72
N ILE A 445 23.30 -5.02 11.80
CA ILE A 445 22.42 -4.92 10.61
C ILE A 445 22.84 -3.73 9.75
N LYS A 446 23.10 -2.56 10.36
CA LYS A 446 23.57 -1.36 9.65
C LYS A 446 24.89 -1.61 8.93
N GLN A 447 25.86 -2.23 9.58
CA GLN A 447 27.17 -2.56 9.00
C GLN A 447 27.06 -3.59 7.88
N ALA A 448 26.20 -4.60 8.02
CA ALA A 448 25.94 -5.56 6.96
C ALA A 448 25.35 -4.87 5.71
N LYS A 449 24.40 -3.94 5.90
CA LYS A 449 23.82 -3.14 4.82
C LYS A 449 24.85 -2.23 4.15
N ILE A 450 25.72 -1.59 4.93
CA ILE A 450 26.83 -0.79 4.41
C ILE A 450 27.74 -1.65 3.52
N ARG A 451 28.09 -2.87 3.95
CA ARG A 451 28.93 -3.79 3.17
C ARG A 451 28.24 -4.30 1.92
N GLU A 452 26.94 -4.60 1.99
CA GLU A 452 26.11 -4.94 0.82
C GLU A 452 26.23 -3.85 -0.23
N ILE A 453 25.92 -2.60 0.14
CA ILE A 453 25.89 -1.48 -0.78
C ILE A 453 27.30 -1.16 -1.30
N SER A 454 28.30 -1.21 -0.42
CA SER A 454 29.70 -0.98 -0.80
C SER A 454 30.20 -2.03 -1.80
N SER A 455 29.63 -3.24 -1.81
CA SER A 455 30.01 -4.29 -2.77
C SER A 455 29.65 -3.96 -4.22
N TYR A 456 28.64 -3.11 -4.43
CA TYR A 456 28.25 -2.64 -5.76
C TYR A 456 29.25 -1.63 -6.36
N TYR A 457 30.08 -1.00 -5.52
CA TYR A 457 31.01 0.05 -5.94
C TYR A 457 32.46 -0.40 -5.73
N PRO A 458 33.22 -0.70 -6.80
CA PRO A 458 34.62 -1.13 -6.71
C PRO A 458 35.49 -0.19 -5.86
N ASP A 459 35.27 1.12 -5.98
CA ASP A 459 36.01 2.18 -5.28
C ASP A 459 35.76 2.16 -3.75
N LEU A 460 34.66 1.55 -3.30
CA LEU A 460 34.27 1.44 -1.90
C LEU A 460 34.66 0.12 -1.24
N LYS A 461 35.29 -0.81 -1.96
CA LYS A 461 35.59 -2.16 -1.44
C LYS A 461 36.40 -2.14 -0.13
N THR A 462 37.29 -1.18 0.05
CA THR A 462 38.11 -0.99 1.27
C THR A 462 37.64 0.19 2.14
N ALA A 463 36.90 1.13 1.56
CA ALA A 463 36.45 2.36 2.20
C ALA A 463 35.06 2.25 2.84
N GLY A 464 34.26 1.24 2.47
CA GLY A 464 32.88 1.07 2.93
C GLY A 464 32.72 1.08 4.45
N LYS A 465 33.72 0.61 5.21
CA LYS A 465 33.70 0.65 6.69
C LYS A 465 33.71 2.06 7.31
N TYR A 466 34.05 3.09 6.54
CA TYR A 466 34.01 4.50 6.95
C TYR A 466 32.74 5.21 6.48
N LEU A 467 31.87 4.51 5.76
CA LEU A 467 30.60 5.04 5.30
C LEU A 467 29.56 4.97 6.42
N THR A 468 28.74 6.00 6.55
CA THR A 468 27.60 5.98 7.48
C THR A 468 26.43 5.24 6.86
N TYR A 469 25.55 4.67 7.70
CA TYR A 469 24.35 3.95 7.24
C TYR A 469 23.44 4.82 6.35
N SER A 470 23.25 6.09 6.73
CA SER A 470 22.45 7.05 5.96
C SER A 470 23.03 7.29 4.55
N ASN A 471 24.34 7.43 4.45
CA ASN A 471 25.01 7.62 3.16
C ASN A 471 24.97 6.35 2.30
N ALA A 472 25.03 5.16 2.93
CA ALA A 472 24.83 3.90 2.23
C ALA A 472 23.41 3.81 1.63
N LEU A 473 22.36 4.10 2.40
CA LEU A 473 20.99 4.08 1.87
C LEU A 473 20.77 5.05 0.70
N ARG A 474 21.41 6.23 0.73
CA ARG A 474 21.38 7.17 -0.40
C ARG A 474 22.07 6.59 -1.65
N LEU A 475 23.15 5.83 -1.46
CA LEU A 475 23.80 5.11 -2.57
C LEU A 475 22.91 4.01 -3.14
N GLU A 476 22.18 3.29 -2.30
CA GLU A 476 21.19 2.31 -2.75
C GLU A 476 20.07 2.96 -3.58
N GLN A 477 19.55 4.12 -3.16
CA GLN A 477 18.57 4.88 -3.93
C GLN A 477 19.13 5.30 -5.30
N TYR A 478 20.39 5.75 -5.35
CA TYR A 478 21.06 6.07 -6.61
C TYR A 478 21.27 4.82 -7.48
N HIS A 479 21.68 3.70 -6.87
CA HIS A 479 21.84 2.41 -7.56
C HIS A 479 20.53 1.94 -8.22
N ASN A 480 19.40 2.05 -7.52
CA ASN A 480 18.10 1.61 -8.03
C ASN A 480 17.54 2.50 -9.15
N THR A 481 18.00 3.75 -9.25
CA THR A 481 17.56 4.70 -10.29
C THR A 481 18.50 4.74 -11.50
N ALA A 482 19.77 4.33 -11.34
CA ALA A 482 20.74 4.26 -12.41
C ALA A 482 20.64 2.93 -13.19
N GLN A 483 20.81 2.97 -14.52
CA GLN A 483 20.93 1.76 -15.35
C GLN A 483 22.21 0.99 -14.95
N GLN A 484 22.14 -0.35 -14.99
CA GLN A 484 23.13 -1.31 -14.44
C GLN A 484 24.60 -1.17 -14.90
N ASN A 485 24.96 -0.21 -15.75
CA ASN A 485 26.30 -0.08 -16.35
C ASN A 485 27.15 1.09 -15.80
N GLN A 486 26.81 1.70 -14.66
CA GLN A 486 27.50 2.91 -14.18
C GLN A 486 27.95 2.90 -12.70
N PHE A 487 28.64 1.86 -12.26
CA PHE A 487 29.08 1.73 -10.86
C PHE A 487 30.53 2.21 -10.63
N ARG A 488 30.82 3.48 -10.90
CA ARG A 488 32.10 4.13 -10.56
C ARG A 488 31.87 5.52 -10.02
N LEU A 489 32.73 5.96 -9.11
CA LEU A 489 32.69 7.32 -8.56
C LEU A 489 32.79 8.39 -9.67
N SER A 490 33.53 8.10 -10.75
CA SER A 490 33.64 8.95 -11.94
C SER A 490 32.29 9.28 -12.58
N ASN A 491 31.35 8.35 -12.56
CA ASN A 491 30.05 8.52 -13.22
C ASN A 491 29.11 9.36 -12.36
N ILE A 492 29.17 9.20 -11.03
CA ILE A 492 28.48 10.10 -10.08
C ILE A 492 28.98 11.54 -10.30
N LYS A 493 30.29 11.72 -10.45
CA LYS A 493 30.87 13.04 -10.74
C LYS A 493 30.39 13.61 -12.07
N GLN A 494 30.41 12.82 -13.15
CA GLN A 494 29.89 13.25 -14.46
C GLN A 494 28.42 13.66 -14.39
N ASN A 495 27.59 12.92 -13.65
CA ASN A 495 26.18 13.22 -13.46
C ASN A 495 25.97 14.52 -12.66
N LEU A 496 26.77 14.73 -11.61
CA LEU A 496 26.79 15.97 -10.84
C LEU A 496 27.19 17.16 -11.71
N ASP A 497 28.25 17.03 -12.51
CA ASP A 497 28.71 18.08 -13.42
C ASP A 497 27.65 18.38 -14.51
N ALA A 498 26.96 17.36 -15.02
CA ALA A 498 25.88 17.53 -15.99
C ALA A 498 24.64 18.24 -15.39
N ASN A 499 24.27 17.92 -14.15
CA ASN A 499 23.18 18.63 -13.45
C ASN A 499 23.59 20.07 -13.14
N GLN A 500 24.83 20.32 -12.75
CA GLN A 500 25.32 21.67 -12.51
C GLN A 500 25.25 22.53 -13.78
N LYS A 501 25.68 21.98 -14.92
CA LYS A 501 25.58 22.67 -16.22
C LYS A 501 24.12 23.04 -16.57
N LYS A 502 23.18 22.11 -16.39
CA LYS A 502 21.75 22.38 -16.63
C LYS A 502 21.19 23.43 -15.67
N LEU A 503 21.58 23.37 -14.40
CA LEU A 503 21.19 24.36 -13.40
C LEU A 503 21.65 25.76 -13.80
N ASP A 504 22.91 25.90 -14.25
CA ASP A 504 23.46 27.16 -14.72
C ASP A 504 22.72 27.67 -15.97
N GLU A 505 22.37 26.77 -16.90
CA GLU A 505 21.53 27.09 -18.07
C GLU A 505 20.14 27.59 -17.66
N PHE A 506 19.45 26.93 -16.73
CA PHE A 506 18.13 27.39 -16.27
C PHE A 506 18.18 28.71 -15.52
N LYS A 507 19.19 28.91 -14.65
CA LYS A 507 19.41 30.20 -13.98
C LYS A 507 19.69 31.32 -14.98
N LYS A 508 20.43 31.03 -16.07
CA LYS A 508 20.63 31.98 -17.16
C LYS A 508 19.31 32.33 -17.86
N HIS A 509 18.47 31.35 -18.21
CA HIS A 509 17.17 31.61 -18.82
C HIS A 509 16.25 32.43 -17.90
N GLN A 510 16.22 32.12 -16.60
CA GLN A 510 15.44 32.89 -15.63
C GLN A 510 15.90 34.36 -15.58
N LYS A 511 17.21 34.60 -15.58
CA LYS A 511 17.79 35.95 -15.64
C LYS A 511 17.41 36.69 -16.92
N MET A 512 17.43 36.01 -18.08
CA MET A 512 17.02 36.61 -19.36
C MET A 512 15.55 37.05 -19.35
N VAL A 513 14.65 36.20 -18.86
CA VAL A 513 13.21 36.53 -18.73
C VAL A 513 13.01 37.73 -17.79
N HIS A 514 13.78 37.81 -16.71
CA HIS A 514 13.74 38.95 -15.80
C HIS A 514 14.18 40.26 -16.46
N ILE A 515 15.28 40.23 -17.22
CA ILE A 515 15.77 41.40 -17.97
C ILE A 515 14.73 41.85 -19.00
N GLU A 516 14.12 40.92 -19.74
CA GLU A 516 13.08 41.24 -20.73
C GLU A 516 11.84 41.86 -20.07
N LYS A 517 11.44 41.35 -18.89
CA LYS A 517 10.37 41.93 -18.08
C LYS A 517 10.67 43.38 -17.68
N GLU A 518 11.87 43.63 -17.17
CA GLU A 518 12.30 44.98 -16.77
C GLU A 518 12.35 45.94 -17.97
N HIS A 519 12.80 45.46 -19.13
CA HIS A 519 12.82 46.22 -20.37
C HIS A 519 11.41 46.63 -20.81
N VAL A 520 10.47 45.68 -20.88
CA VAL A 520 9.06 45.94 -21.24
C VAL A 520 8.38 46.85 -20.21
N SER A 521 8.67 46.66 -18.92
CA SER A 521 8.14 47.54 -17.87
C SER A 521 8.64 48.97 -17.99
N THR A 522 9.94 49.15 -18.28
CA THR A 522 10.56 50.47 -18.47
C THR A 522 9.95 51.16 -19.69
N MET A 523 9.82 50.44 -20.80
CA MET A 523 9.15 50.93 -22.01
C MET A 523 7.70 51.35 -21.73
N SER A 524 6.94 50.54 -20.98
CA SER A 524 5.56 50.86 -20.61
C SER A 524 5.46 52.14 -19.78
N LYS A 525 6.34 52.32 -18.78
CA LYS A 525 6.38 53.53 -17.94
C LYS A 525 6.69 54.77 -18.78
N GLU A 526 7.61 54.66 -19.74
CA GLU A 526 7.98 55.78 -20.60
C GLU A 526 6.86 56.15 -21.58
N VAL A 527 6.12 55.16 -22.10
CA VAL A 527 4.89 55.40 -22.89
C VAL A 527 3.82 56.10 -22.05
N GLU A 528 3.61 55.71 -20.79
CA GLU A 528 2.65 56.37 -19.90
C GLU A 528 3.03 57.83 -19.62
N LYS A 529 4.31 58.11 -19.37
CA LYS A 529 4.80 59.49 -19.22
C LYS A 529 4.55 60.31 -20.48
N LEU A 530 4.94 59.80 -21.65
CA LEU A 530 4.76 60.49 -22.92
C LEU A 530 3.27 60.81 -23.15
N ARG A 531 2.38 59.84 -22.93
CA ARG A 531 0.93 60.05 -23.03
C ARG A 531 0.41 61.13 -22.08
N SER A 532 0.95 61.20 -20.86
CA SER A 532 0.57 62.26 -19.92
C SER A 532 1.00 63.64 -20.40
N VAL A 533 2.17 63.76 -21.02
CA VAL A 533 2.68 65.01 -21.60
C VAL A 533 1.86 65.40 -22.83
N GLU A 534 1.62 64.45 -23.75
CA GLU A 534 0.79 64.64 -24.94
C GLU A 534 -0.64 65.05 -24.58
N LYS A 535 -1.25 64.44 -23.55
CA LYS A 535 -2.59 64.82 -23.09
C LYS A 535 -2.63 66.27 -22.58
N LYS A 536 -1.62 66.71 -21.83
CA LYS A 536 -1.51 68.11 -21.38
C LYS A 536 -1.38 69.07 -22.56
N LEU A 537 -0.55 68.72 -23.55
CA LEU A 537 -0.41 69.48 -24.78
C LEU A 537 -1.76 69.58 -25.53
N ASP A 538 -2.48 68.47 -25.69
CA ASP A 538 -3.80 68.40 -26.32
C ASP A 538 -4.85 69.24 -25.60
N GLU A 539 -4.88 69.21 -24.25
CA GLU A 539 -5.79 70.02 -23.43
C GLU A 539 -5.51 71.53 -23.61
N LEU A 540 -4.24 71.92 -23.57
CA LEU A 540 -3.81 73.29 -23.82
C LEU A 540 -4.15 73.73 -25.26
N ASP A 541 -4.07 72.82 -26.23
CA ASP A 541 -4.39 73.09 -27.64
C ASP A 541 -5.89 73.10 -27.94
N ARG A 542 -6.72 72.42 -27.16
CA ARG A 542 -8.19 72.47 -27.35
C ARG A 542 -8.84 73.64 -26.65
N SER A 543 -8.16 74.33 -25.73
CA SER A 543 -8.69 75.50 -25.02
C SER A 543 -8.41 76.81 -25.77
N PRO A 544 -9.45 77.51 -26.28
CA PRO A 544 -9.26 78.81 -26.94
C PRO A 544 -8.68 79.88 -26.00
N GLY A 545 -9.04 79.80 -24.70
CA GLY A 545 -8.52 80.71 -23.67
C GLY A 545 -7.04 80.52 -23.38
N GLU A 546 -6.56 79.28 -23.33
CA GLU A 546 -5.13 78.99 -23.15
C GLU A 546 -4.32 79.36 -24.40
N LYS A 547 -4.88 79.14 -25.61
CA LYS A 547 -4.29 79.63 -26.87
C LYS A 547 -4.06 81.14 -26.87
N ALA A 548 -5.05 81.91 -26.44
CA ALA A 548 -4.93 83.36 -26.32
C ALA A 548 -3.84 83.75 -25.30
N LYS A 549 -3.79 83.09 -24.13
CA LYS A 549 -2.74 83.32 -23.11
C LYS A 549 -1.32 83.07 -23.63
N ARG A 550 -1.09 82.05 -24.46
CA ARG A 550 0.23 81.78 -25.07
C ARG A 550 0.72 82.87 -26.03
N LEU A 551 -0.20 83.61 -26.65
CA LEU A 551 0.16 84.71 -27.57
C LEU A 551 0.62 85.96 -26.81
N VAL A 552 0.13 86.18 -25.59
CA VAL A 552 0.38 87.40 -24.81
C VAL A 552 1.32 87.22 -23.61
N SER A 553 1.43 86.01 -23.04
CA SER A 553 2.27 85.71 -21.88
C SER A 553 3.51 84.90 -22.28
N LYS A 554 4.70 85.49 -22.07
CA LYS A 554 5.99 84.83 -22.34
C LYS A 554 6.17 83.55 -21.52
N LYS A 555 5.78 83.56 -20.24
CA LYS A 555 5.88 82.40 -19.35
C LYS A 555 5.03 81.23 -19.84
N THR A 556 3.77 81.50 -20.19
CA THR A 556 2.84 80.46 -20.69
C THR A 556 3.31 79.86 -22.03
N ARG A 557 4.00 80.65 -22.85
CA ARG A 557 4.65 80.17 -24.08
C ARG A 557 5.83 79.25 -23.78
N GLN A 558 6.70 79.65 -22.85
CA GLN A 558 7.85 78.84 -22.42
C GLN A 558 7.41 77.51 -21.81
N ASP A 559 6.43 77.50 -20.91
CA ASP A 559 5.90 76.27 -20.30
C ASP A 559 5.34 75.30 -21.37
N TYR A 560 4.73 75.82 -22.44
CA TYR A 560 4.24 75.02 -23.57
C TYR A 560 5.39 74.49 -24.45
N GLU A 561 6.40 75.31 -24.74
CA GLU A 561 7.60 74.90 -25.47
C GLU A 561 8.39 73.82 -24.71
N GLU A 562 8.50 73.92 -23.38
CA GLU A 562 9.13 72.92 -22.52
C GLU A 562 8.41 71.56 -22.60
N LEU A 563 7.07 71.55 -22.57
CA LEU A 563 6.28 70.33 -22.75
C LEU A 563 6.45 69.71 -24.16
N GLN A 564 6.59 70.53 -25.20
CA GLN A 564 6.89 70.04 -26.55
C GLN A 564 8.28 69.40 -26.63
N ILE A 565 9.27 69.98 -25.97
CA ILE A 565 10.63 69.42 -25.87
C ILE A 565 10.60 68.10 -25.08
N GLU A 566 9.88 68.05 -23.96
CA GLU A 566 9.71 66.85 -23.15
C GLU A 566 9.05 65.72 -23.95
N ALA A 567 8.00 66.01 -24.72
CA ALA A 567 7.35 65.05 -25.60
C ALA A 567 8.29 64.52 -26.69
N LYS A 568 9.08 65.42 -27.31
CA LYS A 568 10.06 65.02 -28.33
C LYS A 568 11.16 64.12 -27.75
N TYR A 569 11.67 64.47 -26.57
CA TYR A 569 12.68 63.69 -25.86
C TYR A 569 12.15 62.31 -25.44
N GLY A 570 10.93 62.24 -24.90
CA GLY A 570 10.26 60.98 -24.57
C GLY A 570 10.08 60.06 -25.79
N LEU A 571 9.78 60.63 -26.96
CA LEU A 571 9.68 59.87 -28.21
C LEU A 571 11.04 59.32 -28.68
N GLU A 572 12.12 60.08 -28.53
CA GLU A 572 13.49 59.63 -28.85
C GLU A 572 13.94 58.49 -27.91
N ASN A 573 13.72 58.64 -26.59
CA ASN A 573 14.00 57.58 -25.62
C ASN A 573 13.23 56.28 -25.92
N LEU A 574 11.95 56.39 -26.31
CA LEU A 574 11.15 55.23 -26.69
C LEU A 574 11.69 54.53 -27.95
N LYS A 575 12.23 55.28 -28.92
CA LYS A 575 12.88 54.69 -30.09
C LYS A 575 14.14 53.92 -29.71
N GLU A 576 14.94 54.43 -28.78
CA GLU A 576 16.12 53.73 -28.26
C GLU A 576 15.75 52.44 -27.52
N LEU A 577 14.62 52.43 -26.81
CA LEU A 577 14.06 51.23 -26.18
C LEU A 577 13.45 50.24 -27.17
N GLY A 578 13.37 50.58 -28.47
CA GLY A 578 12.84 49.72 -29.52
C GLY A 578 11.31 49.72 -29.65
N TYR A 579 10.64 50.77 -29.17
CA TYR A 579 9.18 50.92 -29.27
C TYR A 579 8.72 51.07 -30.73
N LYS A 580 7.79 50.21 -31.17
CA LYS A 580 7.21 50.23 -32.54
C LYS A 580 5.75 50.65 -32.59
N GLY A 581 5.20 51.10 -31.47
CA GLY A 581 3.80 51.51 -31.35
C GLY A 581 3.02 50.70 -30.31
N GLN A 582 1.82 51.18 -29.99
CA GLN A 582 1.03 50.66 -28.87
C GLN A 582 0.64 49.19 -29.02
N GLN A 583 0.34 48.75 -30.25
CA GLN A 583 -0.03 47.37 -30.52
C GLN A 583 1.14 46.41 -30.27
N ASP A 584 2.36 46.81 -30.67
CA ASP A 584 3.59 46.04 -30.44
C ASP A 584 3.91 45.96 -28.95
N LEU A 585 3.82 47.08 -28.21
CA LEU A 585 3.99 47.08 -26.75
C LEU A 585 2.96 46.17 -26.05
N HIS A 586 1.70 46.22 -26.44
CA HIS A 586 0.67 45.34 -25.89
C HIS A 586 0.96 43.86 -26.20
N GLN A 587 1.49 43.55 -27.39
CA GLN A 587 1.93 42.20 -27.74
C GLN A 587 3.11 41.75 -26.86
N GLN A 588 4.11 42.61 -26.66
CA GLN A 588 5.25 42.34 -25.78
C GLN A 588 4.81 42.12 -24.32
N GLN A 589 3.91 42.96 -23.80
CA GLN A 589 3.32 42.80 -22.46
C GLN A 589 2.52 41.49 -22.32
N SER A 590 1.73 41.13 -23.34
CA SER A 590 0.98 39.87 -23.36
C SER A 590 1.90 38.64 -23.38
N ARG A 591 2.98 38.69 -24.17
CA ARG A 591 4.03 37.67 -24.17
C ARG A 591 4.70 37.55 -22.80
N MET A 592 5.07 38.68 -22.17
CA MET A 592 5.66 38.69 -20.82
C MET A 592 4.72 38.09 -19.79
N ASN A 593 3.44 38.49 -19.79
CA ASN A 593 2.42 37.92 -18.90
C ASN A 593 2.26 36.42 -19.10
N THR A 594 2.38 35.93 -20.34
CA THR A 594 2.34 34.50 -20.65
C THR A 594 3.58 33.79 -20.11
N MET A 595 4.78 34.35 -20.33
CA MET A 595 6.03 33.80 -19.81
C MET A 595 6.05 33.76 -18.27
N GLU A 596 5.53 34.79 -17.60
CA GLU A 596 5.41 34.80 -16.13
C GLU A 596 4.45 33.73 -15.59
N LYS A 597 3.37 33.43 -16.31
CA LYS A 597 2.40 32.43 -15.89
C LYS A 597 2.83 30.99 -16.20
N THR A 598 3.71 30.79 -17.17
CA THR A 598 4.01 29.45 -17.70
C THR A 598 5.49 29.09 -17.61
N VAL A 599 6.38 29.94 -18.14
CA VAL A 599 7.82 29.69 -18.25
C VAL A 599 8.53 29.89 -16.92
N VAL A 600 8.19 30.95 -16.17
CA VAL A 600 8.83 31.23 -14.86
C VAL A 600 8.56 30.11 -13.85
N PRO A 601 7.31 29.65 -13.61
CA PRO A 601 7.05 28.54 -12.70
C PRO A 601 7.70 27.23 -13.14
N TRP A 602 7.77 27.00 -14.46
CA TRP A 602 8.48 25.84 -15.02
C TRP A 602 9.99 25.92 -14.74
N LEU A 603 10.64 27.06 -14.99
CA LEU A 603 12.06 27.29 -14.69
C LEU A 603 12.34 27.13 -13.19
N GLU A 604 11.50 27.70 -12.31
CA GLU A 604 11.65 27.56 -10.86
C GLU A 604 11.56 26.09 -10.42
N LYS A 605 10.64 25.33 -11.01
CA LYS A 605 10.51 23.89 -10.76
C LYS A 605 11.76 23.12 -11.22
N GLU A 606 12.26 23.38 -12.41
CA GLU A 606 13.45 22.71 -12.94
C GLU A 606 14.71 23.08 -12.13
N ILE A 607 14.89 24.36 -11.79
CA ILE A 607 15.97 24.84 -10.91
C ILE A 607 15.93 24.10 -9.58
N LYS A 608 14.77 24.08 -8.91
CA LYS A 608 14.60 23.39 -7.62
C LYS A 608 14.89 21.89 -7.72
N THR A 609 14.46 21.27 -8.82
CA THR A 609 14.69 19.84 -9.09
C THR A 609 16.18 19.56 -9.24
N HIS A 610 16.89 20.33 -10.06
CA HIS A 610 18.32 20.16 -10.26
C HIS A 610 19.14 20.51 -9.00
N GLU A 611 18.77 21.53 -8.23
CA GLU A 611 19.40 21.86 -6.95
C GLU A 611 19.25 20.71 -5.94
N SER A 612 18.06 20.12 -5.84
CA SER A 612 17.83 18.95 -5.00
C SER A 612 18.67 17.75 -5.42
N ASN A 613 18.76 17.48 -6.73
CA ASN A 613 19.56 16.38 -7.27
C ASN A 613 21.07 16.59 -7.02
N ILE A 614 21.56 17.81 -7.23
CA ILE A 614 22.96 18.17 -6.95
C ILE A 614 23.25 18.00 -5.47
N ASN A 615 22.43 18.56 -4.57
CA ASN A 615 22.65 18.43 -3.13
C ASN A 615 22.68 16.97 -2.66
N ALA A 616 21.77 16.14 -3.20
CA ALA A 616 21.73 14.71 -2.89
C ALA A 616 23.00 13.99 -3.38
N LEU A 617 23.40 14.21 -4.63
CA LEU A 617 24.58 13.57 -5.23
C LEU A 617 25.89 14.06 -4.62
N ASP A 618 26.00 15.36 -4.34
CA ASP A 618 27.20 15.99 -3.78
C ASP A 618 27.46 15.49 -2.36
N THR A 619 26.41 15.39 -1.53
CA THR A 619 26.54 14.84 -0.18
C THR A 619 27.05 13.40 -0.21
N VAL A 620 26.51 12.58 -1.11
CA VAL A 620 26.92 11.18 -1.28
C VAL A 620 28.36 11.10 -1.81
N PHE A 621 28.69 11.89 -2.83
CA PHE A 621 30.01 11.93 -3.44
C PHE A 621 31.10 12.34 -2.44
N ASN A 622 30.85 13.41 -1.68
CA ASN A 622 31.77 13.91 -0.65
C ASN A 622 31.96 12.89 0.48
N ALA A 623 30.88 12.23 0.92
CA ALA A 623 30.97 11.18 1.93
C ALA A 623 31.83 9.99 1.47
N ILE A 624 31.72 9.59 0.19
CA ILE A 624 32.57 8.55 -0.37
C ILE A 624 34.01 9.01 -0.45
N GLN A 625 34.28 10.23 -0.94
CA GLN A 625 35.65 10.75 -0.99
C GLN A 625 36.30 10.77 0.40
N GLN A 626 35.57 11.21 1.42
CA GLN A 626 36.06 11.20 2.80
C GLN A 626 36.32 9.77 3.29
N ALA A 627 35.41 8.83 3.04
CA ALA A 627 35.58 7.42 3.40
C ALA A 627 36.83 6.81 2.72
N THR A 628 37.03 7.09 1.43
CA THR A 628 38.19 6.64 0.67
C THR A 628 39.49 7.25 1.18
N GLN A 629 39.50 8.55 1.47
CA GLN A 629 40.67 9.22 2.06
C GLN A 629 41.02 8.65 3.45
N GLN A 630 40.02 8.39 4.29
CA GLN A 630 40.23 7.76 5.60
C GLN A 630 40.79 6.34 5.48
N ALA A 631 40.31 5.57 4.49
CA ALA A 631 40.84 4.24 4.21
C ALA A 631 42.31 4.29 3.80
N THR A 632 42.69 5.19 2.89
CA THR A 632 44.08 5.39 2.48
C THR A 632 44.97 5.78 3.65
N ARG A 633 44.56 6.78 4.46
CA ARG A 633 45.31 7.19 5.67
C ARG A 633 45.49 6.05 6.66
N SER A 634 44.45 5.24 6.87
CA SER A 634 44.53 4.08 7.78
C SER A 634 45.48 3.01 7.26
N GLN A 635 45.50 2.75 5.95
CA GLN A 635 46.46 1.83 5.33
C GLN A 635 47.90 2.34 5.45
N GLU A 636 48.14 3.63 5.18
CA GLU A 636 49.45 4.27 5.35
C GLU A 636 49.94 4.17 6.80
N GLN A 637 49.08 4.46 7.78
CA GLN A 637 49.42 4.31 9.20
C GLN A 637 49.74 2.86 9.58
N ALA A 638 49.00 1.88 9.04
CA ALA A 638 49.27 0.46 9.27
C ALA A 638 50.62 0.04 8.66
N GLN A 639 50.94 0.51 7.45
CA GLN A 639 52.23 0.29 6.80
C GLN A 639 53.38 0.94 7.56
N GLN A 640 53.22 2.20 8.02
CA GLN A 640 54.20 2.88 8.87
C GLN A 640 54.42 2.14 10.18
N ARG A 641 53.36 1.67 10.86
CA ARG A 641 53.49 0.85 12.07
C ARG A 641 54.23 -0.46 11.80
N HIS A 642 53.97 -1.08 10.65
CA HIS A 642 54.67 -2.31 10.24
C HIS A 642 56.14 -2.06 9.90
N GLN A 643 56.47 -0.95 9.23
CA GLN A 643 57.83 -0.52 8.96
C GLN A 643 58.58 -0.15 10.26
N LEU A 644 57.94 0.56 11.19
CA LEU A 644 58.49 0.85 12.52
C LEU A 644 58.75 -0.42 13.33
N LYS A 645 57.84 -1.41 13.28
CA LYS A 645 58.07 -2.73 13.88
C LYS A 645 59.24 -3.45 13.23
N ARG A 646 59.37 -3.42 11.90
CA ARG A 646 60.52 -3.97 11.18
C ARG A 646 61.82 -3.26 11.55
N MET A 647 61.84 -1.93 11.57
CA MET A 647 63.01 -1.13 11.96
C MET A 647 63.43 -1.37 13.41
N ARG A 648 62.47 -1.53 14.34
CA ARG A 648 62.76 -1.95 15.72
C ARG A 648 63.36 -3.36 15.75
N SER A 649 62.83 -4.31 14.97
CA SER A 649 63.39 -5.67 14.90
C SER A 649 64.80 -5.72 14.28
N THR A 650 65.10 -4.87 13.29
CA THR A 650 66.44 -4.79 12.69
C THR A 650 67.44 -4.04 13.55
N ASN A 651 67.02 -3.03 14.34
CA ASN A 651 67.89 -2.35 15.30
C ASN A 651 68.22 -3.25 16.51
N ILE A 652 67.29 -4.07 16.98
CA ILE A 652 67.56 -5.08 18.03
C ILE A 652 68.55 -6.14 17.53
N ASN A 653 68.49 -6.51 16.24
CA ASN A 653 69.47 -7.43 15.64
C ASN A 653 70.83 -6.76 15.36
N ARG A 654 70.88 -5.46 15.02
CA ARG A 654 72.15 -4.71 14.91
C ARG A 654 72.83 -4.47 16.25
N SER A 655 72.08 -4.21 17.33
CA SER A 655 72.65 -4.04 18.68
C SER A 655 73.13 -5.35 19.30
N ARG A 656 72.72 -6.51 18.79
CA ARG A 656 73.27 -7.82 19.18
C ARG A 656 74.53 -8.21 18.40
N ASN A 657 74.77 -7.62 17.21
CA ASN A 657 75.96 -7.88 16.39
C ASN A 657 77.08 -6.85 16.58
N GLN A 658 76.87 -5.80 17.36
CA GLN A 658 77.95 -4.97 17.90
C GLN A 658 78.23 -5.46 19.32
N GLY A 659 79.11 -6.46 19.41
CA GLY A 659 79.69 -6.86 20.70
C GLY A 659 80.48 -5.70 21.33
N PRO A 660 80.76 -5.76 22.63
CA PRO A 660 81.47 -4.69 23.32
C PRO A 660 82.87 -4.55 22.73
N ASP A 661 83.20 -3.34 22.25
CA ASP A 661 84.58 -2.98 21.92
C ASP A 661 85.34 -2.77 23.23
N PHE A 662 86.01 -3.83 23.67
CA PHE A 662 86.95 -3.78 24.81
C PHE A 662 88.29 -3.19 24.34
N SER A 663 88.31 -1.88 24.07
CA SER A 663 89.57 -1.14 23.98
C SER A 663 89.46 0.27 24.56
N ARG A 664 89.49 0.36 25.89
CA ARG A 664 90.38 1.21 26.73
C ARG A 664 89.80 1.40 28.12
#